data_AF-V5GJE6-F1
#
_entry.id   AF-V5GJE6-F1
#
_cell.length_a   1.000
_cell.length_b   1.000
_cell.length_c   1.000
_cell.angle_alpha   90.00
_cell.angle_beta   90.00
_cell.angle_gamma   90.00
#
_symmetry.space_group_name_H-M   'P 1'
#
loop_
_entity.id
_entity.type
_entity.pdbx_description
1 polymer ?
#
loop_
_entity_poly.entity_id
_entity_poly.type
_entity_poly.pdbx_seq_one_letter_code
_entity_poly.pdbx_strand_id
1 'polypeptide(L)'
;MSSRRWFWPTISGIEAEKLLMERGVDCSFLARPSSSNPGDFTLSVRRNGEVTHIKIQNSGDFYDLYGGEKFATLSELVQYYMEKQGQLKEKNGEIIELKYPLNCADPTTERWFHGHLSAKEAEKLILDRGKNGSFLVRESQSKPGDFVLSVRTDDKVTHVMIRCTPDNRYDVGGGDQFSSLADLIEHYKKNPMVETSGTVVHLKQPFNATRINASGIHSRVKQLQSENGPNSFGKAGFWEEFESLQQQEFKHLYQRKEGIKPENRNKNRYKNILPFDDTRVKLKDVDPTIAGSDYINANYIRWKADETIGTELGSDPSGKVYIATQGCLPSTIADFWQMVWQENCRVIVMTTKETERGKNKCARYWPEQSCSCSYGKIRVKNLTSSSTQHYTLREFLVTHDGSNCERKVYHYHFQAWPDHGVPSDPGCVLNFLHEVNKRQECIQQETPLQPPGAILVHCSAGIGRTGTFIVIDMILDQLKKNGLDCEIDIQRTIQMVRSQRSGMVQTEAQYKFVYLAVQHHIETITERMKADQKSMQLGREYTNIRYSSDIGNSCMSPTATSGFGSMSSMSSRSNSIHFPASCPSPIVRPDPKKPSRPEIPLPRPPDDLVKPTLYENIPGNSSSLMCPAPPPPPRKQT
;
A
#
# COMPACT_ATOMS: atom_id res chain seq x y z
N MET A 1 -9.64 -6.32 -15.75
CA MET A 1 -9.44 -6.48 -14.29
C MET A 1 -8.75 -7.79 -13.99
N SER A 2 -7.67 -7.81 -13.22
CA SER A 2 -6.85 -9.00 -12.96
C SER A 2 -7.24 -9.81 -11.72
N SER A 3 -8.25 -9.38 -10.93
CA SER A 3 -8.69 -10.06 -9.71
C SER A 3 -10.22 -10.21 -9.68
N ARG A 4 -10.71 -11.44 -9.51
CA ARG A 4 -12.15 -11.80 -9.45
C ARG A 4 -12.68 -11.88 -8.01
N ARG A 5 -11.92 -11.36 -7.04
CA ARG A 5 -12.23 -11.45 -5.60
C ARG A 5 -13.52 -10.75 -5.18
N TRP A 6 -14.13 -9.92 -6.03
CA TRP A 6 -15.48 -9.39 -5.83
C TRP A 6 -16.57 -10.48 -5.90
N PHE A 7 -16.23 -11.70 -6.32
CA PHE A 7 -17.12 -12.83 -6.32
C PHE A 7 -17.09 -13.57 -4.98
N TRP A 8 -18.23 -13.65 -4.30
CA TRP A 8 -18.42 -14.33 -3.03
C TRP A 8 -19.23 -15.62 -3.25
N PRO A 9 -18.60 -16.80 -3.22
CA PRO A 9 -19.23 -18.03 -3.66
C PRO A 9 -20.31 -18.57 -2.72
N THR A 10 -20.29 -18.20 -1.44
CA THR A 10 -21.07 -18.90 -0.40
C THR A 10 -22.03 -18.01 0.38
N ILE A 11 -22.09 -16.71 0.09
CA ILE A 11 -22.88 -15.77 0.90
C ILE A 11 -24.30 -15.60 0.38
N SER A 12 -25.24 -15.42 1.30
CA SER A 12 -26.63 -15.07 1.04
C SER A 12 -26.80 -13.57 0.72
N GLY A 13 -28.01 -13.18 0.31
CA GLY A 13 -28.35 -11.77 0.13
C GLY A 13 -28.22 -10.94 1.40
N ILE A 14 -28.69 -11.48 2.52
CA ILE A 14 -28.65 -10.81 3.83
C ILE A 14 -27.20 -10.59 4.29
N GLU A 15 -26.33 -11.58 4.11
CA GLU A 15 -24.91 -11.45 4.43
C GLU A 15 -24.21 -10.45 3.51
N ALA A 16 -24.56 -10.42 2.22
CA ALA A 16 -24.05 -9.44 1.29
C ALA A 16 -24.45 -8.01 1.67
N GLU A 17 -25.70 -7.79 2.08
CA GLU A 17 -26.16 -6.48 2.58
C GLU A 17 -25.34 -6.06 3.80
N LYS A 18 -25.21 -6.95 4.80
CA LYS A 18 -24.43 -6.69 6.00
C LYS A 18 -22.97 -6.32 5.67
N LEU A 19 -22.31 -7.11 4.81
CA LEU A 19 -20.92 -6.87 4.41
C LEU A 19 -20.74 -5.54 3.67
N LEU A 20 -21.64 -5.22 2.74
CA LEU A 20 -21.61 -3.95 2.01
C LEU A 20 -21.89 -2.76 2.92
N MET A 21 -22.75 -2.90 3.92
CA MET A 21 -23.04 -1.86 4.91
C MET A 21 -21.89 -1.64 5.89
N GLU A 22 -21.24 -2.70 6.35
CA GLU A 22 -20.18 -2.65 7.36
C GLU A 22 -18.82 -2.26 6.75
N ARG A 23 -18.48 -2.79 5.58
CA ARG A 23 -17.15 -2.64 4.96
C ARG A 23 -17.12 -1.81 3.69
N GLY A 24 -18.23 -1.74 2.96
CA GLY A 24 -18.32 -0.98 1.71
C GLY A 24 -18.53 0.52 1.93
N VAL A 25 -18.29 1.29 0.87
CA VAL A 25 -18.77 2.67 0.69
C VAL A 25 -19.82 2.72 -0.43
N ASP A 26 -20.48 3.86 -0.66
CA ASP A 26 -21.38 4.01 -1.81
C ASP A 26 -20.66 3.69 -3.13
N CYS A 27 -21.36 3.04 -4.05
CA CYS A 27 -20.84 2.40 -5.27
C CYS A 27 -19.95 1.18 -5.04
N SER A 28 -19.90 0.64 -3.82
CA SER A 28 -19.27 -0.66 -3.56
C SER A 28 -20.16 -1.79 -4.04
N PHE A 29 -19.57 -2.86 -4.56
CA PHE A 29 -20.33 -3.98 -5.09
C PHE A 29 -19.65 -5.32 -4.86
N LEU A 30 -20.43 -6.39 -4.91
CA LEU A 30 -19.97 -7.76 -4.96
C LEU A 30 -20.91 -8.62 -5.80
N ALA A 31 -20.42 -9.71 -6.37
CA ALA A 31 -21.25 -10.71 -7.04
C ALA A 31 -21.29 -12.01 -6.23
N ARG A 32 -22.39 -12.75 -6.30
CA ARG A 32 -22.59 -14.01 -5.59
C ARG A 32 -23.55 -14.93 -6.35
N PRO A 33 -23.59 -16.24 -6.09
CA PRO A 33 -24.67 -17.09 -6.59
C PRO A 33 -26.05 -16.61 -6.13
N SER A 34 -27.07 -16.84 -6.97
CA SER A 34 -28.46 -16.51 -6.64
C SER A 34 -29.01 -17.54 -5.65
N SER A 35 -29.45 -17.08 -4.48
CA SER A 35 -30.12 -17.93 -3.49
C SER A 35 -31.53 -18.33 -3.94
N SER A 36 -32.12 -17.61 -4.90
CA SER A 36 -33.51 -17.81 -5.35
C SER A 36 -33.60 -18.70 -6.59
N ASN A 37 -32.59 -18.68 -7.47
CA ASN A 37 -32.55 -19.43 -8.71
C ASN A 37 -31.19 -20.13 -8.84
N PRO A 38 -31.10 -21.45 -8.56
CA PRO A 38 -29.86 -22.20 -8.74
C PRO A 38 -29.34 -22.10 -10.19
N GLY A 39 -28.06 -21.76 -10.36
CA GLY A 39 -27.43 -21.56 -11.68
C GLY A 39 -27.29 -20.08 -12.09
N ASP A 40 -28.15 -19.21 -11.57
CA ASP A 40 -28.06 -17.75 -11.78
C ASP A 40 -27.13 -17.09 -10.74
N PHE A 41 -26.77 -15.83 -10.99
CA PHE A 41 -25.96 -15.01 -10.08
C PHE A 41 -26.71 -13.74 -9.66
N THR A 42 -26.17 -13.03 -8.68
CA THR A 42 -26.71 -11.75 -8.20
C THR A 42 -25.57 -10.77 -7.94
N LEU A 43 -25.67 -9.59 -8.53
CA LEU A 43 -24.80 -8.45 -8.28
C LEU A 43 -25.44 -7.60 -7.17
N SER A 44 -24.76 -7.46 -6.03
CA SER A 44 -25.21 -6.66 -4.90
C SER A 44 -24.41 -5.36 -4.85
N VAL A 45 -25.09 -4.22 -4.85
CA VAL A 45 -24.47 -2.89 -4.98
C VAL A 45 -24.98 -1.97 -3.88
N ARG A 46 -24.07 -1.32 -3.16
CA ARG A 46 -24.40 -0.28 -2.18
C ARG A 46 -24.56 1.07 -2.88
N ARG A 47 -25.69 1.73 -2.67
CA ARG A 47 -25.98 3.08 -3.17
C ARG A 47 -26.93 3.82 -2.23
N ASN A 48 -26.69 5.11 -2.01
CA ASN A 48 -27.54 5.96 -1.17
C ASN A 48 -27.74 5.40 0.25
N GLY A 49 -26.73 4.70 0.79
CA GLY A 49 -26.85 4.03 2.08
C GLY A 49 -27.76 2.80 2.13
N GLU A 50 -28.23 2.30 0.98
CA GLU A 50 -29.00 1.06 0.82
C GLU A 50 -28.25 0.06 -0.09
N VAL A 51 -28.66 -1.21 -0.07
CA VAL A 51 -28.09 -2.24 -0.95
C VAL A 51 -29.15 -2.72 -1.92
N THR A 52 -28.81 -2.75 -3.20
CA THR A 52 -29.67 -3.21 -4.28
C THR A 52 -29.12 -4.52 -4.86
N HIS A 53 -30.01 -5.47 -5.12
CA HIS A 53 -29.66 -6.76 -5.70
C HIS A 53 -30.15 -6.88 -7.14
N ILE A 54 -29.24 -7.15 -8.06
CA ILE A 54 -29.51 -7.22 -9.49
C ILE A 54 -29.26 -8.65 -9.96
N LYS A 55 -30.28 -9.30 -10.52
CA LYS A 55 -30.18 -10.69 -10.98
C LYS A 55 -29.37 -10.75 -12.28
N ILE A 56 -28.46 -11.73 -12.34
CA ILE A 56 -27.68 -12.06 -13.53
C ILE A 56 -28.12 -13.45 -13.96
N GLN A 57 -28.69 -13.58 -15.16
CA GLN A 57 -29.06 -14.90 -15.68
C GLN A 57 -27.86 -15.55 -16.34
N ASN A 58 -27.76 -16.87 -16.18
CA ASN A 58 -26.78 -17.68 -16.89
C ASN A 58 -27.53 -18.78 -17.67
N SER A 59 -27.58 -18.64 -18.99
CA SER A 59 -28.24 -19.61 -19.88
C SER A 59 -27.39 -20.84 -20.19
N GLY A 60 -26.11 -20.84 -19.75
CA GLY A 60 -25.09 -21.80 -20.18
C GLY A 60 -24.27 -21.30 -21.38
N ASP A 61 -24.81 -20.36 -22.17
CA ASP A 61 -24.13 -19.78 -23.34
C ASP A 61 -23.57 -18.38 -23.07
N PHE A 62 -24.24 -17.60 -22.21
CA PHE A 62 -23.86 -16.23 -21.87
C PHE A 62 -24.44 -15.79 -20.51
N TYR A 63 -23.86 -14.73 -19.98
CA TYR A 63 -24.32 -14.01 -18.79
C TYR A 63 -25.03 -12.74 -19.21
N ASP A 64 -26.24 -12.49 -18.71
CA ASP A 64 -26.96 -11.25 -18.95
C ASP A 64 -27.57 -10.64 -17.68
N LEU A 65 -27.82 -9.33 -17.73
CA LEU A 65 -28.54 -8.58 -16.71
C LEU A 65 -29.90 -8.20 -17.29
N TYR A 66 -30.90 -9.08 -17.15
CA TYR A 66 -32.33 -8.84 -17.40
C TYR A 66 -32.64 -7.78 -18.50
N GLY A 67 -32.25 -8.08 -19.75
CA GLY A 67 -32.50 -7.22 -20.92
C GLY A 67 -31.39 -6.23 -21.30
N GLY A 68 -30.22 -6.32 -20.66
CA GLY A 68 -29.01 -5.59 -21.02
C GLY A 68 -28.11 -6.29 -22.06
N GLU A 69 -26.84 -5.90 -22.07
CA GLU A 69 -25.78 -6.53 -22.88
C GLU A 69 -25.49 -7.97 -22.41
N LYS A 70 -24.97 -8.81 -23.32
CA LYS A 70 -24.63 -10.22 -23.06
C LYS A 70 -23.12 -10.42 -23.03
N PHE A 71 -22.64 -11.24 -22.09
CA PHE A 71 -21.20 -11.44 -21.86
C PHE A 71 -20.82 -12.92 -21.81
N ALA A 72 -19.60 -13.28 -22.23
CA ALA A 72 -19.14 -14.67 -22.20
C ALA A 72 -18.74 -15.11 -20.79
N THR A 73 -18.28 -14.18 -19.95
CA THR A 73 -17.95 -14.46 -18.55
C THR A 73 -18.49 -13.40 -17.59
N LEU A 74 -18.76 -13.80 -16.34
CA LEU A 74 -19.11 -12.86 -15.27
C LEU A 74 -18.03 -11.76 -15.07
N SER A 75 -16.77 -12.03 -15.42
CA SER A 75 -15.69 -11.03 -15.30
C SER A 75 -15.80 -9.94 -16.34
N GLU A 76 -16.10 -10.31 -17.58
CA GLU A 76 -16.32 -9.35 -18.66
C GLU A 76 -17.53 -8.47 -18.37
N LEU A 77 -18.61 -9.06 -17.84
CA LEU A 77 -19.79 -8.33 -17.40
C LEU A 77 -19.45 -7.26 -16.37
N VAL A 78 -18.77 -7.63 -15.28
CA VAL A 78 -18.39 -6.67 -14.23
C VAL A 78 -17.43 -5.62 -14.78
N GLN A 79 -16.41 -6.02 -15.54
CA GLN A 79 -15.45 -5.09 -16.10
C GLN A 79 -16.12 -4.05 -17.03
N TYR A 80 -17.06 -4.49 -17.87
CA TYR A 80 -17.79 -3.61 -18.77
C TYR A 80 -18.53 -2.49 -18.03
N TYR A 81 -19.28 -2.84 -16.98
CA TYR A 81 -20.06 -1.85 -16.22
C TYR A 81 -19.21 -1.00 -15.27
N MET A 82 -18.01 -1.44 -14.93
CA MET A 82 -17.03 -0.61 -14.22
C MET A 82 -16.34 0.40 -15.13
N GLU A 83 -16.07 0.06 -16.39
CA GLU A 83 -15.44 0.97 -17.35
C GLU A 83 -16.45 1.92 -18.00
N LYS A 84 -17.68 1.45 -18.25
CA LYS A 84 -18.76 2.24 -18.86
C LYS A 84 -19.81 2.67 -17.85
N GLN A 85 -19.43 3.61 -16.98
CA GLN A 85 -20.34 4.22 -16.01
C GLN A 85 -21.58 4.83 -16.70
N GLY A 86 -22.75 4.70 -16.08
CA GLY A 86 -24.02 5.23 -16.62
C GLY A 86 -24.87 4.25 -17.44
N GLN A 87 -24.34 3.07 -17.78
CA GLN A 87 -25.06 2.06 -18.59
C GLN A 87 -25.91 1.10 -17.76
N LEU A 88 -25.52 0.80 -16.52
CA LEU A 88 -26.31 -0.04 -15.63
C LEU A 88 -27.41 0.81 -15.00
N LYS A 89 -28.67 0.43 -15.22
CA LYS A 89 -29.84 1.19 -14.76
C LYS A 89 -30.88 0.28 -14.13
N GLU A 90 -31.60 0.82 -13.16
CA GLU A 90 -32.77 0.18 -12.58
C GLU A 90 -34.03 0.40 -13.45
N LYS A 91 -35.11 -0.34 -13.16
CA LYS A 91 -36.41 -0.22 -13.87
C LYS A 91 -37.01 1.18 -13.84
N ASN A 92 -36.71 1.97 -12.82
CA ASN A 92 -37.12 3.37 -12.67
C ASN A 92 -36.23 4.35 -13.46
N GLY A 93 -35.16 3.87 -14.11
CA GLY A 93 -34.21 4.67 -14.89
C GLY A 93 -33.01 5.21 -14.10
N GLU A 94 -32.92 4.98 -12.79
CA GLU A 94 -31.77 5.41 -11.99
C GLU A 94 -30.49 4.65 -12.35
N ILE A 95 -29.37 5.36 -12.38
CA ILE A 95 -28.06 4.81 -12.73
C ILE A 95 -27.47 4.09 -11.51
N ILE A 96 -26.89 2.91 -11.75
CA ILE A 96 -26.14 2.12 -10.79
C ILE A 96 -24.67 2.15 -11.17
N GLU A 97 -23.83 2.73 -10.32
CA GLU A 97 -22.39 2.82 -10.53
C GLU A 97 -21.65 1.66 -9.83
N LEU A 98 -20.76 0.99 -10.56
CA LEU A 98 -19.84 -0.01 -10.00
C LEU A 98 -18.46 0.62 -9.91
N LYS A 99 -18.01 0.99 -8.71
CA LYS A 99 -16.71 1.65 -8.51
C LYS A 99 -15.76 0.82 -7.65
N TYR A 100 -16.24 0.31 -6.52
CA TYR A 100 -15.37 -0.29 -5.51
C TYR A 100 -15.72 -1.77 -5.28
N PRO A 101 -14.95 -2.73 -5.83
CA PRO A 101 -15.21 -4.15 -5.58
C PRO A 101 -14.97 -4.48 -4.10
N LEU A 102 -15.98 -5.04 -3.43
CA LEU A 102 -15.84 -5.57 -2.07
C LEU A 102 -15.31 -7.00 -2.14
N ASN A 103 -14.03 -7.17 -1.82
CA ASN A 103 -13.33 -8.43 -2.01
C ASN A 103 -13.64 -9.46 -0.92
N CYS A 104 -13.89 -10.71 -1.36
CA CYS A 104 -13.98 -11.90 -0.53
C CYS A 104 -12.66 -12.15 0.18
N ALA A 105 -12.73 -12.52 1.46
CA ALA A 105 -11.57 -12.97 2.20
C ALA A 105 -11.03 -14.25 1.54
N ASP A 106 -9.70 -14.42 1.57
CA ASP A 106 -9.08 -15.63 1.05
C ASP A 106 -9.63 -16.85 1.82
N PRO A 107 -9.91 -17.98 1.14
CA PRO A 107 -10.40 -19.21 1.77
C PRO A 107 -9.38 -19.81 2.74
N THR A 108 -8.14 -19.31 2.71
CA THR A 108 -7.05 -19.69 3.59
C THR A 108 -6.04 -18.55 3.71
N THR A 109 -5.34 -18.47 4.85
CA THR A 109 -4.20 -17.58 5.05
C THR A 109 -2.87 -18.18 4.55
N GLU A 110 -2.91 -19.40 4.03
CA GLU A 110 -1.73 -20.15 3.60
C GLU A 110 -1.01 -19.52 2.40
N ARG A 111 0.34 -19.42 2.46
CA ARG A 111 1.14 -18.75 1.42
C ARG A 111 1.12 -19.47 0.07
N TRP A 112 0.83 -20.77 0.00
CA TRP A 112 0.71 -21.48 -1.28
C TRP A 112 -0.58 -21.15 -2.04
N PHE A 113 -1.48 -20.36 -1.47
CA PHE A 113 -2.68 -19.90 -2.16
C PHE A 113 -2.41 -18.58 -2.92
N HIS A 114 -2.67 -18.58 -4.23
CA HIS A 114 -2.41 -17.44 -5.13
C HIS A 114 -3.67 -16.67 -5.51
N GLY A 115 -4.85 -17.10 -5.06
CA GLY A 115 -6.12 -16.49 -5.45
C GLY A 115 -6.34 -16.56 -6.97
N HIS A 116 -6.63 -15.42 -7.57
CA HIS A 116 -6.85 -15.33 -9.02
C HIS A 116 -5.53 -15.42 -9.80
N LEU A 117 -5.24 -16.62 -10.31
CA LEU A 117 -4.09 -16.89 -11.16
C LEU A 117 -4.54 -17.82 -12.30
N SER A 118 -4.24 -17.46 -13.55
CA SER A 118 -4.57 -18.33 -14.68
C SER A 118 -3.68 -19.57 -14.72
N ALA A 119 -4.12 -20.60 -15.46
CA ALA A 119 -3.30 -21.81 -15.67
C ALA A 119 -1.95 -21.46 -16.32
N LYS A 120 -1.97 -20.63 -17.37
CA LYS A 120 -0.76 -20.20 -18.10
C LYS A 120 0.20 -19.40 -17.23
N GLU A 121 -0.31 -18.50 -16.38
CA GLU A 121 0.54 -17.75 -15.44
C GLU A 121 1.13 -18.68 -14.38
N ALA A 122 0.34 -19.62 -13.85
CA ALA A 122 0.80 -20.60 -12.88
C ALA A 122 1.92 -21.49 -13.46
N GLU A 123 1.73 -21.98 -14.68
CA GLU A 123 2.74 -22.73 -15.44
C GLU A 123 4.05 -21.95 -15.55
N LYS A 124 3.97 -20.72 -16.07
CA LYS A 124 5.14 -19.85 -16.25
C LYS A 124 5.87 -19.62 -14.92
N LEU A 125 5.15 -19.23 -13.86
CA LEU A 125 5.74 -18.91 -12.55
C LEU A 125 6.42 -20.12 -11.92
N ILE A 126 5.78 -21.29 -11.97
CA ILE A 126 6.28 -22.52 -11.36
C ILE A 126 7.46 -23.09 -12.17
N LEU A 127 7.43 -23.04 -13.50
CA LEU A 127 8.53 -23.51 -14.34
C LEU A 127 9.78 -22.61 -14.21
N ASP A 128 9.58 -21.28 -14.15
CA ASP A 128 10.67 -20.30 -14.08
C ASP A 128 11.37 -20.25 -12.71
N ARG A 129 10.64 -20.53 -11.62
CA ARG A 129 11.10 -20.30 -10.23
C ARG A 129 10.88 -21.48 -9.28
N GLY A 130 9.95 -22.38 -9.59
CA GLY A 130 9.67 -23.55 -8.76
C GLY A 130 10.68 -24.67 -8.97
N LYS A 131 10.77 -25.58 -8.00
CA LYS A 131 11.55 -26.83 -8.11
C LYS A 131 10.60 -28.00 -8.37
N ASN A 132 11.10 -29.16 -8.77
CA ASN A 132 10.25 -30.34 -8.92
C ASN A 132 9.49 -30.64 -7.62
N GLY A 133 8.18 -30.88 -7.70
CA GLY A 133 7.26 -30.99 -6.56
C GLY A 133 6.84 -29.65 -5.93
N SER A 134 7.17 -28.51 -6.54
CA SER A 134 6.63 -27.21 -6.14
C SER A 134 5.16 -27.13 -6.50
N PHE A 135 4.32 -26.68 -5.56
CA PHE A 135 2.87 -26.61 -5.77
C PHE A 135 2.28 -25.26 -5.36
N LEU A 136 1.19 -24.87 -6.00
CA LEU A 136 0.34 -23.76 -5.57
C LEU A 136 -1.14 -24.11 -5.77
N VAL A 137 -2.01 -23.41 -5.04
CA VAL A 137 -3.46 -23.46 -5.26
C VAL A 137 -3.94 -22.11 -5.75
N ARG A 138 -4.85 -22.12 -6.73
CA ARG A 138 -5.43 -20.95 -7.37
C ARG A 138 -6.92 -21.15 -7.60
N GLU A 139 -7.66 -20.08 -7.84
CA GLU A 139 -9.07 -20.13 -8.23
C GLU A 139 -9.23 -20.80 -9.61
N SER A 140 -10.33 -21.54 -9.78
CA SER A 140 -10.72 -22.10 -11.07
C SER A 140 -11.34 -21.00 -11.94
N GLN A 141 -10.73 -20.74 -13.10
CA GLN A 141 -11.27 -19.79 -14.07
C GLN A 141 -12.47 -20.37 -14.84
N SER A 142 -12.48 -21.70 -15.04
CA SER A 142 -13.53 -22.41 -15.77
C SER A 142 -14.78 -22.68 -14.93
N LYS A 143 -14.64 -22.86 -13.61
CA LYS A 143 -15.75 -23.16 -12.69
C LYS A 143 -15.69 -22.25 -11.47
N PRO A 144 -16.43 -21.13 -11.45
CA PRO A 144 -16.43 -20.21 -10.31
C PRO A 144 -16.81 -20.92 -9.00
N GLY A 145 -16.04 -20.68 -7.94
CA GLY A 145 -16.19 -21.33 -6.63
C GLY A 145 -15.31 -22.56 -6.42
N ASP A 146 -14.83 -23.19 -7.51
CA ASP A 146 -13.83 -24.26 -7.44
C ASP A 146 -12.40 -23.71 -7.44
N PHE A 147 -11.44 -24.58 -7.12
CA PHE A 147 -10.01 -24.29 -7.07
C PHE A 147 -9.21 -25.25 -7.94
N VAL A 148 -7.93 -24.94 -8.16
CA VAL A 148 -7.01 -25.80 -8.91
C VAL A 148 -5.68 -25.88 -8.17
N LEU A 149 -5.23 -27.09 -7.88
CA LEU A 149 -3.89 -27.41 -7.41
C LEU A 149 -2.96 -27.58 -8.61
N SER A 150 -1.98 -26.70 -8.75
CA SER A 150 -0.99 -26.71 -9.83
C SER A 150 0.36 -27.17 -9.27
N VAL A 151 0.92 -28.24 -9.82
CA VAL A 151 2.11 -28.91 -9.27
C VAL A 151 3.15 -29.10 -10.37
N ARG A 152 4.41 -28.72 -10.11
CA ARG A 152 5.52 -29.04 -10.99
C ARG A 152 5.82 -30.53 -10.91
N THR A 153 5.68 -31.23 -12.02
CA THR A 153 6.08 -32.61 -12.21
C THR A 153 7.15 -32.62 -13.30
N ASP A 154 8.40 -32.59 -12.87
CA ASP A 154 9.59 -32.47 -13.71
C ASP A 154 9.58 -31.19 -14.58
N ASP A 155 9.38 -31.34 -15.89
CA ASP A 155 9.38 -30.27 -16.89
C ASP A 155 7.98 -29.83 -17.31
N LYS A 156 6.93 -30.36 -16.67
CA LYS A 156 5.54 -29.95 -16.89
C LYS A 156 4.88 -29.51 -15.58
N VAL A 157 3.71 -28.90 -15.71
CA VAL A 157 2.84 -28.59 -14.56
C VAL A 157 1.56 -29.39 -14.71
N THR A 158 1.24 -30.19 -13.69
CA THR A 158 -0.02 -30.91 -13.58
C THR A 158 -1.04 -30.03 -12.87
N HIS A 159 -2.25 -29.93 -13.41
CA HIS A 159 -3.37 -29.20 -12.81
C HIS A 159 -4.45 -30.16 -12.33
N VAL A 160 -4.70 -30.18 -11.03
CA VAL A 160 -5.73 -31.00 -10.37
C VAL A 160 -6.88 -30.10 -9.93
N MET A 161 -8.10 -30.40 -10.38
CA MET A 161 -9.29 -29.65 -9.98
C MET A 161 -9.64 -29.97 -8.52
N ILE A 162 -9.89 -28.95 -7.73
CA ILE A 162 -10.43 -29.04 -6.38
C ILE A 162 -11.84 -28.47 -6.41
N ARG A 163 -12.84 -29.32 -6.15
CA ARG A 163 -14.24 -28.93 -6.12
C ARG A 163 -14.61 -28.42 -4.73
N CYS A 164 -15.37 -27.33 -4.67
CA CYS A 164 -16.04 -26.92 -3.45
C CYS A 164 -17.46 -27.48 -3.47
N THR A 165 -17.77 -28.39 -2.56
CA THR A 165 -19.09 -29.01 -2.46
C THR A 165 -20.09 -28.05 -1.81
N PRO A 166 -21.41 -28.24 -2.01
CA PRO A 166 -22.45 -27.34 -1.46
C PRO A 166 -22.44 -27.20 0.06
N ASP A 167 -21.87 -28.16 0.78
CA ASP A 167 -21.67 -28.17 2.23
C ASP A 167 -20.35 -27.53 2.68
N ASN A 168 -19.70 -26.73 1.82
CA ASN A 168 -18.41 -26.05 2.08
C ASN A 168 -17.27 -27.03 2.38
N ARG A 169 -17.24 -28.19 1.72
CA ARG A 169 -16.12 -29.13 1.79
C ARG A 169 -15.37 -29.17 0.47
N TYR A 170 -14.16 -29.72 0.53
CA TYR A 170 -13.23 -29.74 -0.60
C TYR A 170 -12.88 -31.17 -0.97
N ASP A 171 -12.90 -31.50 -2.27
CA ASP A 171 -12.43 -32.77 -2.82
C ASP A 171 -11.77 -32.59 -4.19
N VAL A 172 -11.09 -33.63 -4.70
CA VAL A 172 -10.39 -33.59 -6.00
C VAL A 172 -11.09 -34.39 -7.11
N GLY A 173 -12.40 -34.62 -7.00
CA GLY A 173 -13.17 -35.43 -7.95
C GLY A 173 -13.69 -36.76 -7.41
N GLY A 174 -13.19 -37.20 -6.25
CA GLY A 174 -13.58 -38.44 -5.56
C GLY A 174 -12.68 -38.72 -4.35
N GLY A 175 -13.05 -39.71 -3.53
CA GLY A 175 -12.33 -40.05 -2.30
C GLY A 175 -12.78 -39.21 -1.10
N ASP A 176 -11.82 -38.87 -0.23
CA ASP A 176 -12.06 -38.13 1.01
C ASP A 176 -12.49 -36.68 0.75
N GLN A 177 -13.36 -36.17 1.62
CA GLN A 177 -13.78 -34.76 1.63
C GLN A 177 -13.17 -34.04 2.83
N PHE A 178 -12.71 -32.81 2.63
CA PHE A 178 -11.98 -32.03 3.62
C PHE A 178 -12.73 -30.78 4.05
N SER A 179 -12.58 -30.37 5.31
CA SER A 179 -13.20 -29.14 5.86
C SER A 179 -12.53 -27.86 5.38
N SER A 180 -11.27 -27.94 4.95
CA SER A 180 -10.51 -26.79 4.47
C SER A 180 -9.54 -27.18 3.36
N LEU A 181 -9.13 -26.20 2.55
CA LEU A 181 -8.06 -26.40 1.56
C LEU A 181 -6.74 -26.80 2.24
N ALA A 182 -6.49 -26.35 3.47
CA ALA A 182 -5.27 -26.72 4.21
C ALA A 182 -5.27 -28.21 4.58
N ASP A 183 -6.38 -28.73 5.08
CA ASP A 183 -6.53 -30.16 5.41
C ASP A 183 -6.35 -31.03 4.16
N LEU A 184 -6.95 -30.61 3.04
CA LEU A 184 -6.81 -31.28 1.75
C LEU A 184 -5.33 -31.35 1.32
N ILE A 185 -4.61 -30.23 1.39
CA ILE A 185 -3.20 -30.17 0.99
C ILE A 185 -2.32 -31.01 1.93
N GLU A 186 -2.55 -30.96 3.24
CA GLU A 186 -1.79 -31.78 4.20
C GLU A 186 -2.01 -33.29 3.99
N HIS A 187 -3.23 -33.69 3.63
CA HIS A 187 -3.51 -35.06 3.26
C HIS A 187 -2.71 -35.49 2.01
N TYR A 188 -2.77 -34.72 0.93
CA TYR A 188 -2.09 -35.08 -0.33
C TYR A 188 -0.57 -34.86 -0.31
N LYS A 189 -0.03 -34.14 0.68
CA LYS A 189 1.42 -34.16 0.99
C LYS A 189 1.88 -35.52 1.50
N LYS A 190 1.07 -36.17 2.35
CA LYS A 190 1.37 -37.49 2.95
C LYS A 190 0.99 -38.63 2.02
N ASN A 191 -0.07 -38.44 1.22
CA ASN A 191 -0.61 -39.43 0.29
C ASN A 191 -0.58 -38.87 -1.14
N PRO A 192 0.56 -38.95 -1.86
CA PRO A 192 0.69 -38.38 -3.21
C PRO A 192 -0.34 -38.95 -4.19
N MET A 193 -0.88 -38.07 -5.04
CA MET A 193 -1.81 -38.49 -6.10
C MET A 193 -1.07 -39.17 -7.25
N VAL A 194 -1.74 -40.03 -8.00
CA VAL A 194 -1.17 -40.72 -9.18
C VAL A 194 -2.03 -40.39 -10.40
N GLU A 195 -1.42 -39.82 -11.44
CA GLU A 195 -2.09 -39.62 -12.74
C GLU A 195 -2.39 -40.97 -13.41
N THR A 196 -3.36 -41.00 -14.32
CA THR A 196 -3.65 -42.17 -15.17
C THR A 196 -2.45 -42.61 -16.02
N SER A 197 -1.51 -41.67 -16.27
CA SER A 197 -0.22 -41.93 -16.93
C SER A 197 0.76 -42.73 -16.07
N GLY A 198 0.48 -42.91 -14.77
CA GLY A 198 1.40 -43.48 -13.77
C GLY A 198 2.31 -42.45 -13.10
N THR A 199 2.25 -41.18 -13.49
CA THR A 199 3.06 -40.10 -12.88
C THR A 199 2.58 -39.81 -11.45
N VAL A 200 3.48 -39.87 -10.47
CA VAL A 200 3.16 -39.56 -9.07
C VAL A 200 3.35 -38.07 -8.78
N VAL A 201 2.26 -37.39 -8.43
CA VAL A 201 2.20 -35.96 -8.15
C VAL A 201 2.56 -35.72 -6.67
N HIS A 202 3.83 -35.40 -6.44
CA HIS A 202 4.35 -35.12 -5.10
C HIS A 202 4.22 -33.65 -4.72
N LEU A 203 3.57 -33.36 -3.60
CA LEU A 203 3.52 -32.02 -3.01
C LEU A 203 4.71 -31.85 -2.06
N LYS A 204 5.87 -31.47 -2.58
CA LYS A 204 7.12 -31.39 -1.80
C LYS A 204 7.28 -30.06 -1.08
N GLN A 205 7.17 -28.95 -1.83
CA GLN A 205 7.33 -27.61 -1.27
C GLN A 205 6.28 -26.64 -1.80
N PRO A 206 5.74 -25.76 -0.96
CA PRO A 206 4.82 -24.72 -1.42
C PRO A 206 5.57 -23.73 -2.33
N PHE A 207 4.89 -23.26 -3.36
CA PHE A 207 5.28 -22.11 -4.15
C PHE A 207 4.53 -20.91 -3.58
N ASN A 208 5.20 -20.14 -2.73
CA ASN A 208 4.57 -19.11 -1.91
C ASN A 208 4.21 -17.84 -2.70
N ALA A 209 3.01 -17.31 -2.45
CA ALA A 209 2.50 -16.05 -2.97
C ALA A 209 2.94 -14.88 -2.09
N THR A 210 3.56 -13.88 -2.70
CA THR A 210 3.91 -12.62 -2.03
C THR A 210 2.81 -11.57 -2.15
N ARG A 211 1.90 -11.75 -3.10
CA ARG A 211 0.70 -10.92 -3.26
C ARG A 211 -0.29 -11.19 -2.14
N ILE A 212 -0.86 -10.12 -1.60
CA ILE A 212 -1.89 -10.17 -0.56
C ILE A 212 -2.96 -9.11 -0.81
N ASN A 213 -4.14 -9.32 -0.22
CA ASN A 213 -5.07 -8.22 0.00
C ASN A 213 -4.51 -7.31 1.11
N ALA A 214 -4.56 -5.99 0.92
CA ALA A 214 -4.05 -5.03 1.89
C ALA A 214 -4.74 -5.17 3.26
N SER A 215 -6.06 -5.41 3.31
CA SER A 215 -6.77 -5.67 4.57
C SER A 215 -6.23 -6.88 5.36
N GLY A 216 -5.62 -7.85 4.67
CA GLY A 216 -5.00 -9.05 5.23
C GLY A 216 -3.55 -8.88 5.70
N ILE A 217 -2.97 -7.68 5.62
CA ILE A 217 -1.55 -7.42 5.95
C ILE A 217 -1.18 -7.91 7.37
N HIS A 218 -2.06 -7.75 8.35
CA HIS A 218 -1.81 -8.14 9.74
C HIS A 218 -1.56 -9.66 9.85
N SER A 219 -2.42 -10.45 9.21
CA SER A 219 -2.29 -11.91 9.14
C SER A 219 -1.01 -12.33 8.43
N ARG A 220 -0.66 -11.65 7.31
CA ARG A 220 0.58 -11.91 6.58
C ARG A 220 1.81 -11.61 7.43
N VAL A 221 1.84 -10.48 8.13
CA VAL A 221 2.97 -10.13 9.01
C VAL A 221 3.12 -11.17 10.11
N LYS A 222 2.02 -11.57 10.77
CA LYS A 222 2.05 -12.60 11.82
C LYS A 222 2.60 -13.93 11.29
N GLN A 223 2.16 -14.35 10.11
CA GLN A 223 2.63 -15.57 9.44
C GLN A 223 4.13 -15.54 9.15
N LEU A 224 4.62 -14.46 8.52
CA LEU A 224 6.05 -14.31 8.22
C LEU A 224 6.92 -14.20 9.48
N GLN A 225 6.36 -13.76 10.61
CA GLN A 225 7.04 -13.77 11.91
C GLN A 225 7.08 -15.17 12.52
N SER A 226 5.98 -15.93 12.48
CA SER A 226 5.89 -17.26 13.09
C SER A 226 6.76 -18.29 12.39
N GLU A 227 6.91 -18.20 11.06
CA GLU A 227 7.76 -19.10 10.29
C GLU A 227 9.25 -18.95 10.63
N ASN A 228 9.64 -17.79 11.16
CA ASN A 228 11.00 -17.48 11.65
C ASN A 228 11.23 -17.91 13.12
N GLY A 229 10.32 -18.69 13.72
CA GLY A 229 10.37 -19.08 15.13
C GLY A 229 11.42 -20.16 15.49
N PRO A 230 11.74 -20.32 16.79
CA PRO A 230 12.81 -21.21 17.27
C PRO A 230 12.59 -22.71 17.01
N ASN A 231 11.38 -23.12 16.62
CA ASN A 231 11.04 -24.50 16.27
C ASN A 231 11.20 -24.82 14.76
N SER A 232 11.58 -23.82 13.94
CA SER A 232 11.84 -24.02 12.52
C SER A 232 13.35 -24.23 12.31
N PHE A 233 13.75 -25.42 11.85
CA PHE A 233 15.13 -25.69 11.41
C PHE A 233 15.40 -24.98 10.08
N GLY A 234 15.44 -23.64 10.09
CA GLY A 234 15.67 -22.83 8.90
C GLY A 234 15.25 -21.38 9.07
N LYS A 235 15.91 -20.49 8.32
CA LYS A 235 15.48 -19.10 8.14
C LYS A 235 14.30 -19.11 7.14
N ALA A 236 13.10 -18.72 7.57
CA ALA A 236 11.87 -18.79 6.76
C ALA A 236 11.10 -17.44 6.81
N GLY A 237 9.86 -17.37 6.31
CA GLY A 237 9.05 -16.16 6.36
C GLY A 237 9.72 -14.94 5.71
N PHE A 238 9.99 -13.88 6.49
CA PHE A 238 10.64 -12.66 5.98
C PHE A 238 12.00 -12.91 5.34
N TRP A 239 12.81 -13.79 5.92
CA TRP A 239 14.14 -14.06 5.39
C TRP A 239 14.05 -14.80 4.06
N GLU A 240 13.17 -15.80 3.95
CA GLU A 240 12.94 -16.54 2.69
C GLU A 240 12.49 -15.61 1.56
N GLU A 241 11.50 -14.73 1.80
CA GLU A 241 11.05 -13.79 0.79
C GLU A 241 12.15 -12.79 0.39
N PHE A 242 12.92 -12.31 1.36
CA PHE A 242 14.03 -11.39 1.10
C PHE A 242 15.16 -12.07 0.32
N GLU A 243 15.53 -13.30 0.64
CA GLU A 243 16.57 -14.06 -0.09
C GLU A 243 16.13 -14.39 -1.51
N SER A 244 14.84 -14.67 -1.73
CA SER A 244 14.30 -14.86 -3.09
C SER A 244 14.54 -13.62 -3.96
N LEU A 245 14.42 -12.40 -3.41
CA LEU A 245 14.80 -11.17 -4.11
C LEU A 245 16.30 -11.11 -4.42
N GLN A 246 17.15 -11.52 -3.48
CA GLN A 246 18.60 -11.55 -3.70
C GLN A 246 19.00 -12.51 -4.81
N GLN A 247 18.36 -13.68 -4.90
CA GLN A 247 18.62 -14.67 -5.95
C GLN A 247 18.21 -14.17 -7.35
N GLN A 248 17.17 -13.32 -7.42
CA GLN A 248 16.72 -12.73 -8.68
C GLN A 248 17.66 -11.64 -9.22
N GLU A 249 18.48 -11.00 -8.37
CA GLU A 249 19.42 -9.97 -8.82
C GLU A 249 20.44 -10.49 -9.86
N PHE A 250 20.77 -11.78 -9.83
CA PHE A 250 21.69 -12.40 -10.78
C PHE A 250 21.10 -12.61 -12.19
N LYS A 251 19.77 -12.60 -12.32
CA LYS A 251 19.10 -12.82 -13.62
C LYS A 251 19.06 -11.55 -14.49
N HIS A 252 19.20 -10.37 -13.89
CA HIS A 252 19.09 -9.09 -14.59
C HIS A 252 20.37 -8.27 -14.45
N LEU A 253 21.35 -8.53 -15.32
CA LEU A 253 22.61 -7.79 -15.37
C LEU A 253 22.46 -6.49 -16.18
N TYR A 254 21.96 -5.44 -15.52
CA TYR A 254 21.90 -4.10 -16.11
C TYR A 254 23.30 -3.46 -16.23
N GLN A 255 23.49 -2.70 -17.31
CA GLN A 255 24.77 -2.04 -17.59
C GLN A 255 25.01 -0.86 -16.63
N ARG A 256 26.29 -0.68 -16.24
CA ARG A 256 26.77 0.38 -15.32
C ARG A 256 28.07 1.00 -15.84
N LYS A 257 28.26 0.99 -17.16
CA LYS A 257 29.51 1.35 -17.83
C LYS A 257 29.89 2.80 -17.54
N GLU A 258 28.91 3.70 -17.48
CA GLU A 258 29.15 5.13 -17.27
C GLU A 258 29.75 5.41 -15.89
N GLY A 259 29.29 4.70 -14.85
CA GLY A 259 29.84 4.84 -13.50
C GLY A 259 31.23 4.24 -13.30
N ILE A 260 31.66 3.33 -14.18
CA ILE A 260 32.97 2.66 -14.13
C ILE A 260 34.07 3.53 -14.76
N LYS A 261 33.70 4.48 -15.63
CA LYS A 261 34.65 5.35 -16.34
C LYS A 261 35.64 6.03 -15.39
N PRO A 262 36.94 6.13 -15.75
CA PRO A 262 37.97 6.71 -14.88
C PRO A 262 37.62 8.10 -14.34
N GLU A 263 37.01 8.94 -15.18
CA GLU A 263 36.64 10.33 -14.89
C GLU A 263 35.52 10.41 -13.85
N ASN A 264 34.66 9.39 -13.80
CA ASN A 264 33.50 9.32 -12.90
C ASN A 264 33.82 8.62 -11.58
N ARG A 265 34.96 7.94 -11.46
CA ARG A 265 35.34 7.17 -10.27
C ARG A 265 35.29 8.01 -8.98
N ASN A 266 35.77 9.25 -9.03
CA ASN A 266 35.79 10.17 -7.89
C ASN A 266 34.46 10.89 -7.63
N LYS A 267 33.46 10.68 -8.51
CA LYS A 267 32.07 11.12 -8.32
C LYS A 267 31.22 10.06 -7.60
N ASN A 268 31.78 8.88 -7.34
CA ASN A 268 31.11 7.78 -6.65
C ASN A 268 31.56 7.68 -5.19
N ARG A 269 30.62 7.75 -4.25
CA ARG A 269 30.93 7.58 -2.82
C ARG A 269 31.43 6.17 -2.52
N TYR A 270 30.90 5.17 -3.22
CA TYR A 270 31.31 3.78 -3.11
C TYR A 270 31.65 3.25 -4.50
N LYS A 271 32.85 2.69 -4.65
CA LYS A 271 33.39 2.21 -5.94
C LYS A 271 32.45 1.25 -6.69
N ASN A 272 31.73 0.41 -5.95
CA ASN A 272 30.93 -0.69 -6.52
C ASN A 272 29.42 -0.41 -6.53
N ILE A 273 28.99 0.77 -6.05
CA ILE A 273 27.57 1.16 -6.04
C ILE A 273 27.39 2.25 -7.09
N LEU A 274 26.99 1.81 -8.29
CA LEU A 274 26.95 2.62 -9.50
C LEU A 274 25.52 2.66 -10.05
N PRO A 275 25.10 3.77 -10.69
CA PRO A 275 23.80 3.86 -11.32
C PRO A 275 23.73 2.96 -12.55
N PHE A 276 22.54 2.40 -12.84
CA PHE A 276 22.30 1.76 -14.14
C PHE A 276 22.29 2.79 -15.26
N ASP A 277 22.89 2.45 -16.40
CA ASP A 277 23.05 3.38 -17.52
C ASP A 277 21.70 3.81 -18.13
N ASP A 278 20.73 2.89 -18.19
CA ASP A 278 19.42 3.11 -18.84
C ASP A 278 18.52 4.09 -18.07
N THR A 279 18.71 4.18 -16.75
CA THR A 279 17.87 4.99 -15.86
C THR A 279 18.65 6.09 -15.15
N ARG A 280 19.95 6.26 -15.43
CA ARG A 280 20.76 7.29 -14.77
C ARG A 280 20.25 8.68 -15.13
N VAL A 281 20.39 9.61 -14.19
CA VAL A 281 20.21 11.02 -14.50
C VAL A 281 21.43 11.50 -15.30
N LYS A 282 21.19 12.18 -16.42
CA LYS A 282 22.23 12.79 -17.26
C LYS A 282 22.19 14.30 -17.04
N LEU A 283 23.29 14.89 -16.58
CA LEU A 283 23.36 16.33 -16.38
C LEU A 283 23.32 17.05 -17.72
N LYS A 284 22.47 18.08 -17.81
CA LYS A 284 22.27 18.93 -18.98
C LYS A 284 23.06 20.23 -18.85
N ASP A 285 23.26 20.92 -19.97
CA ASP A 285 23.97 22.21 -20.05
C ASP A 285 25.41 22.18 -19.51
N VAL A 286 26.05 21.01 -19.67
CA VAL A 286 27.45 20.73 -19.35
C VAL A 286 28.31 20.76 -20.61
N ASP A 287 29.61 20.99 -20.46
CA ASP A 287 30.55 20.98 -21.58
C ASP A 287 30.73 19.54 -22.11
N PRO A 288 30.31 19.24 -23.35
CA PRO A 288 30.43 17.90 -23.92
C PRO A 288 31.88 17.49 -24.22
N THR A 289 32.82 18.44 -24.24
CA THR A 289 34.25 18.15 -24.43
C THR A 289 34.91 17.61 -23.16
N ILE A 290 34.30 17.86 -21.99
CA ILE A 290 34.77 17.35 -20.70
C ILE A 290 34.18 15.97 -20.46
N ALA A 291 35.02 14.94 -20.56
CA ALA A 291 34.60 13.56 -20.29
C ALA A 291 34.01 13.39 -18.88
N GLY A 292 32.83 12.77 -18.79
CA GLY A 292 32.11 12.55 -17.53
C GLY A 292 31.41 13.79 -16.96
N SER A 293 31.34 14.89 -17.70
CA SER A 293 30.63 16.11 -17.27
C SER A 293 29.12 15.89 -17.08
N ASP A 294 28.52 14.96 -17.83
CA ASP A 294 27.10 14.61 -17.76
C ASP A 294 26.76 13.62 -16.61
N TYR A 295 27.75 13.21 -15.82
CA TYR A 295 27.59 12.13 -14.85
C TYR A 295 27.26 12.62 -13.44
N ILE A 296 26.22 12.02 -12.87
CA ILE A 296 25.92 12.02 -11.44
C ILE A 296 25.47 10.61 -11.02
N ASN A 297 25.83 10.17 -9.81
CA ASN A 297 25.39 8.86 -9.28
C ASN A 297 23.95 8.93 -8.77
N ALA A 298 23.00 8.94 -9.71
CA ALA A 298 21.57 9.01 -9.45
C ALA A 298 20.78 8.23 -10.53
N ASN A 299 19.62 7.68 -10.17
CA ASN A 299 18.69 7.05 -11.11
C ASN A 299 17.28 7.59 -10.93
N TYR A 300 16.54 7.72 -12.03
CA TYR A 300 15.10 7.84 -11.99
C TYR A 300 14.47 6.54 -11.51
N ILE A 301 13.51 6.65 -10.59
CA ILE A 301 12.67 5.55 -10.15
C ILE A 301 11.22 5.93 -10.45
N ARG A 302 10.54 5.07 -11.22
CA ARG A 302 9.16 5.25 -11.67
C ARG A 302 8.37 3.99 -11.40
N TRP A 303 7.05 4.12 -11.35
CA TRP A 303 6.20 2.95 -11.49
C TRP A 303 6.36 2.38 -12.90
N LYS A 304 6.65 1.09 -13.01
CA LYS A 304 6.71 0.38 -14.29
C LYS A 304 5.75 -0.81 -14.23
N ALA A 305 4.80 -0.84 -15.16
CA ALA A 305 4.07 -2.06 -15.45
C ALA A 305 5.10 -3.10 -15.93
N ASP A 306 5.11 -4.25 -15.30
CA ASP A 306 6.03 -5.33 -15.65
C ASP A 306 5.45 -6.15 -16.80
N GLU A 307 5.97 -5.91 -18.00
CA GLU A 307 5.59 -6.64 -19.22
C GLU A 307 6.12 -8.09 -19.23
N THR A 308 7.12 -8.42 -18.39
CA THR A 308 7.85 -9.70 -18.47
C THR A 308 7.24 -10.82 -17.63
N ILE A 309 6.49 -10.49 -16.59
CA ILE A 309 5.76 -11.46 -15.76
C ILE A 309 4.29 -11.09 -15.89
N GLY A 310 3.53 -11.86 -16.68
CA GLY A 310 2.17 -11.56 -17.18
C GLY A 310 1.06 -11.35 -16.15
N THR A 311 1.42 -11.01 -14.92
CA THR A 311 0.56 -10.42 -13.90
C THR A 311 0.89 -8.93 -13.83
N GLU A 312 0.03 -8.07 -14.34
CA GLU A 312 0.30 -6.63 -14.42
C GLU A 312 0.44 -6.01 -13.02
N LEU A 313 1.60 -5.40 -12.69
CA LEU A 313 1.58 -4.26 -11.77
C LEU A 313 0.66 -3.25 -12.46
N GLY A 314 -0.48 -2.92 -11.85
CA GLY A 314 -1.53 -2.11 -12.48
C GLY A 314 -1.04 -0.72 -12.93
N SER A 315 -1.96 0.12 -13.42
CA SER A 315 -1.60 1.48 -13.84
C SER A 315 -0.96 2.29 -12.69
N ASP A 316 -0.02 3.17 -13.03
CA ASP A 316 0.68 4.03 -12.06
C ASP A 316 -0.33 4.70 -11.10
N PRO A 317 -0.21 4.45 -9.79
CA PRO A 317 -1.20 4.93 -8.83
C PRO A 317 -1.11 6.45 -8.60
N SER A 318 0.05 7.09 -8.80
CA SER A 318 0.21 8.49 -8.43
C SER A 318 0.86 9.36 -9.50
N GLY A 319 1.49 8.78 -10.52
CA GLY A 319 2.27 9.52 -11.50
C GLY A 319 3.57 10.11 -10.90
N LYS A 320 3.90 9.79 -9.65
CA LYS A 320 5.10 10.31 -8.98
C LYS A 320 6.34 9.71 -9.60
N VAL A 321 7.32 10.57 -9.83
CA VAL A 321 8.67 10.19 -10.23
C VAL A 321 9.60 10.51 -9.08
N TYR A 322 10.56 9.63 -8.83
CA TYR A 322 11.60 9.84 -7.83
C TYR A 322 12.97 9.88 -8.49
N ILE A 323 13.91 10.55 -7.83
CA ILE A 323 15.34 10.39 -8.11
C ILE A 323 16.00 9.79 -6.87
N ALA A 324 16.54 8.59 -7.01
CA ALA A 324 17.34 7.94 -5.98
C ALA A 324 18.82 8.26 -6.21
N THR A 325 19.47 8.96 -5.28
CA THR A 325 20.88 9.38 -5.40
C THR A 325 21.68 9.11 -4.13
N GLN A 326 23.00 9.09 -4.26
CA GLN A 326 23.93 8.97 -3.12
C GLN A 326 24.00 10.28 -2.30
N GLY A 327 24.56 10.20 -1.09
CA GLY A 327 24.90 11.40 -0.32
C GLY A 327 26.06 12.16 -0.98
N CYS A 328 25.90 13.47 -1.15
CA CYS A 328 26.84 14.35 -1.85
C CYS A 328 28.28 14.17 -1.35
N LEU A 329 29.24 14.09 -2.27
CA LEU A 329 30.65 14.30 -1.99
C LEU A 329 30.96 15.79 -2.15
N PRO A 330 32.03 16.33 -1.54
CA PRO A 330 32.43 17.72 -1.76
C PRO A 330 32.56 18.07 -3.25
N SER A 331 33.08 17.13 -4.06
CA SER A 331 33.25 17.28 -5.51
C SER A 331 31.96 17.22 -6.32
N THR A 332 30.84 16.75 -5.76
CA THR A 332 29.58 16.53 -6.49
C THR A 332 28.45 17.46 -6.03
N ILE A 333 28.74 18.47 -5.19
CA ILE A 333 27.70 19.40 -4.68
C ILE A 333 27.12 20.24 -5.82
N ALA A 334 27.95 20.74 -6.73
CA ALA A 334 27.50 21.51 -7.88
C ALA A 334 26.65 20.63 -8.84
N ASP A 335 27.13 19.42 -9.14
CA ASP A 335 26.40 18.42 -9.93
C ASP A 335 25.01 18.11 -9.32
N PHE A 336 24.93 17.99 -7.98
CA PHE A 336 23.68 17.76 -7.27
C PHE A 336 22.67 18.90 -7.46
N TRP A 337 23.12 20.15 -7.33
CA TRP A 337 22.23 21.30 -7.52
C TRP A 337 21.84 21.51 -8.99
N GLN A 338 22.73 21.21 -9.94
CA GLN A 338 22.41 21.16 -11.36
C GLN A 338 21.28 20.15 -11.63
N MET A 339 21.39 18.95 -11.05
CA MET A 339 20.34 17.93 -11.12
C MET A 339 19.01 18.41 -10.53
N VAL A 340 19.02 18.98 -9.32
CA VAL A 340 17.81 19.52 -8.67
C VAL A 340 17.13 20.57 -9.55
N TRP A 341 17.93 21.46 -10.16
CA TRP A 341 17.42 22.51 -11.03
C TRP A 341 16.84 21.96 -12.35
N GLN A 342 17.61 21.16 -13.09
CA GLN A 342 17.19 20.69 -14.42
C GLN A 342 15.95 19.78 -14.36
N GLU A 343 15.79 19.04 -13.26
CA GLU A 343 14.68 18.10 -13.06
C GLU A 343 13.48 18.74 -12.38
N ASN A 344 13.52 20.06 -12.15
CA ASN A 344 12.49 20.81 -11.42
C ASN A 344 12.13 20.15 -10.07
N CYS A 345 13.12 19.57 -9.38
CA CYS A 345 12.92 18.95 -8.07
C CYS A 345 12.56 20.03 -7.06
N ARG A 346 11.35 19.95 -6.49
CA ARG A 346 10.87 20.91 -5.48
C ARG A 346 10.95 20.37 -4.06
N VAL A 347 11.10 19.06 -3.91
CA VAL A 347 11.20 18.38 -2.62
C VAL A 347 12.44 17.48 -2.62
N ILE A 348 13.28 17.65 -1.60
CA ILE A 348 14.48 16.85 -1.32
C ILE A 348 14.27 16.12 -0.01
N VAL A 349 14.48 14.80 0.00
CA VAL A 349 14.38 13.93 1.16
C VAL A 349 15.76 13.35 1.49
N MET A 350 16.32 13.79 2.62
CA MET A 350 17.60 13.31 3.16
C MET A 350 17.34 12.37 4.34
N THR A 351 17.71 11.09 4.22
CA THR A 351 17.44 10.04 5.22
C THR A 351 18.69 9.59 6.01
N THR A 352 19.65 10.49 6.18
CA THR A 352 20.90 10.22 6.93
C THR A 352 21.40 11.49 7.59
N LYS A 353 22.15 11.38 8.69
CA LYS A 353 22.92 12.50 9.24
C LYS A 353 24.14 12.75 8.35
N GLU A 354 24.76 13.93 8.45
CA GLU A 354 26.00 14.23 7.70
C GLU A 354 27.12 13.23 8.06
N THR A 355 27.21 12.89 9.33
CA THR A 355 28.15 11.91 9.89
C THR A 355 27.42 10.95 10.82
N GLU A 356 27.70 9.66 10.69
CA GLU A 356 27.18 8.60 11.56
C GLU A 356 28.38 7.74 12.01
N ARG A 357 28.55 7.56 13.33
CA ARG A 357 29.69 6.83 13.93
C ARG A 357 31.07 7.29 13.42
N GLY A 358 31.25 8.60 13.32
CA GLY A 358 32.49 9.20 12.81
C GLY A 358 32.76 9.01 11.31
N LYS A 359 31.84 8.37 10.56
CA LYS A 359 31.97 8.20 9.11
C LYS A 359 31.08 9.19 8.38
N ASN A 360 31.67 9.96 7.47
CA ASN A 360 30.92 10.88 6.60
C ASN A 360 29.94 10.09 5.71
N LYS A 361 28.65 10.42 5.80
CA LYS A 361 27.58 9.82 5.00
C LYS A 361 27.13 10.75 3.88
N CYS A 362 27.16 12.05 4.10
CA CYS A 362 26.81 13.10 3.16
C CYS A 362 27.57 14.38 3.51
N ALA A 363 28.20 15.02 2.53
CA ALA A 363 28.69 16.39 2.69
C ALA A 363 27.49 17.34 2.75
N ARG A 364 27.60 18.41 3.55
CA ARG A 364 26.63 19.49 3.57
C ARG A 364 26.61 20.21 2.23
N TYR A 365 25.44 20.28 1.61
CA TYR A 365 25.22 20.95 0.32
C TYR A 365 24.28 22.17 0.44
N TRP A 366 23.99 22.62 1.65
CA TRP A 366 23.10 23.75 1.92
C TRP A 366 23.79 24.79 2.83
N PRO A 367 23.46 26.08 2.69
CA PRO A 367 23.95 27.12 3.59
C PRO A 367 23.23 27.09 4.94
N GLU A 368 23.85 27.70 5.94
CA GLU A 368 23.20 28.01 7.22
C GLU A 368 21.97 28.91 7.02
N GLN A 369 21.07 28.93 8.01
CA GLN A 369 19.84 29.73 7.94
C GLN A 369 20.17 31.22 7.69
N SER A 370 19.41 31.86 6.80
CA SER A 370 19.59 33.24 6.32
C SER A 370 20.84 33.47 5.46
N CYS A 371 21.72 32.48 5.29
CA CYS A 371 22.89 32.57 4.43
C CYS A 371 22.59 32.08 3.00
N SER A 372 23.48 32.44 2.08
CA SER A 372 23.47 31.96 0.70
C SER A 372 24.82 31.43 0.27
N CYS A 373 24.84 30.35 -0.52
CA CYS A 373 26.04 29.82 -1.15
C CYS A 373 25.80 29.64 -2.66
N SER A 374 26.87 29.73 -3.45
CA SER A 374 26.84 29.45 -4.89
C SER A 374 27.54 28.13 -5.17
N TYR A 375 26.91 27.28 -5.96
CA TYR A 375 27.38 25.95 -6.35
C TYR A 375 27.35 25.88 -7.88
N GLY A 376 28.47 26.24 -8.51
CA GLY A 376 28.50 26.47 -9.96
C GLY A 376 27.58 27.64 -10.33
N LYS A 377 26.68 27.43 -11.30
CA LYS A 377 25.70 28.41 -11.76
C LYS A 377 24.45 28.51 -10.88
N ILE A 378 24.35 27.69 -9.82
CA ILE A 378 23.18 27.66 -8.94
C ILE A 378 23.50 28.40 -7.65
N ARG A 379 22.66 29.36 -7.27
CA ARG A 379 22.71 30.02 -5.97
C ARG A 379 21.58 29.51 -5.10
N VAL A 380 21.90 29.16 -3.86
CA VAL A 380 20.95 28.62 -2.88
C VAL A 380 20.99 29.51 -1.66
N LYS A 381 19.84 30.03 -1.24
CA LYS A 381 19.64 30.79 0.00
C LYS A 381 18.72 30.00 0.92
N ASN A 382 19.13 29.80 2.18
CA ASN A 382 18.28 29.18 3.19
C ASN A 382 17.40 30.24 3.85
N LEU A 383 16.10 30.18 3.56
CA LEU A 383 15.11 31.14 4.06
C LEU A 383 14.73 30.84 5.50
N THR A 384 14.33 29.59 5.75
CA THR A 384 13.82 29.15 7.04
C THR A 384 14.33 27.75 7.36
N SER A 385 14.50 27.47 8.65
CA SER A 385 14.82 26.14 9.15
C SER A 385 13.97 25.87 10.39
N SER A 386 13.20 24.79 10.36
CA SER A 386 12.36 24.34 11.47
C SER A 386 12.67 22.88 11.78
N SER A 387 12.73 22.53 13.07
CA SER A 387 13.04 21.16 13.50
C SER A 387 11.91 20.59 14.33
N THR A 388 11.63 19.32 14.08
CA THR A 388 10.76 18.47 14.90
C THR A 388 11.63 17.46 15.66
N GLN A 389 11.01 16.58 16.44
CA GLN A 389 11.72 15.45 17.06
C GLN A 389 12.35 14.50 16.03
N HIS A 390 11.78 14.38 14.82
CA HIS A 390 12.17 13.35 13.86
C HIS A 390 12.93 13.89 12.64
N TYR A 391 12.68 15.13 12.24
CA TYR A 391 13.27 15.72 11.05
C TYR A 391 13.43 17.24 11.15
N THR A 392 14.34 17.78 10.34
CA THR A 392 14.50 19.22 10.09
C THR A 392 13.98 19.55 8.70
N LEU A 393 13.09 20.53 8.58
CA LEU A 393 12.65 21.13 7.32
C LEU A 393 13.43 22.41 7.06
N ARG A 394 13.95 22.56 5.84
CA ARG A 394 14.55 23.81 5.37
C ARG A 394 13.85 24.27 4.10
N GLU A 395 13.57 25.57 4.01
CA GLU A 395 13.06 26.20 2.79
C GLU A 395 14.19 26.94 2.09
N PHE A 396 14.48 26.53 0.86
CA PHE A 396 15.52 27.14 0.04
C PHE A 396 14.91 27.97 -1.08
N LEU A 397 15.47 29.16 -1.28
CA LEU A 397 15.31 29.92 -2.52
C LEU A 397 16.48 29.59 -3.42
N VAL A 398 16.20 28.99 -4.57
CA VAL A 398 17.18 28.53 -5.55
C VAL A 398 17.06 29.37 -6.80
N THR A 399 18.18 29.92 -7.28
CA THR A 399 18.26 30.68 -8.52
C THR A 399 19.38 30.12 -9.40
N HIS A 400 19.24 30.31 -10.72
CA HIS A 400 20.23 29.88 -11.70
C HIS A 400 20.77 31.10 -12.46
N ASP A 401 22.09 31.23 -12.56
CA ASP A 401 22.75 32.30 -13.27
C ASP A 401 22.33 32.31 -14.75
N GLY A 402 21.75 33.42 -15.22
CA GLY A 402 21.17 33.52 -16.57
C GLY A 402 19.68 33.14 -16.66
N SER A 403 19.05 32.76 -15.55
CA SER A 403 17.60 32.65 -15.43
C SER A 403 17.06 33.75 -14.52
N ASN A 404 15.97 34.41 -14.94
CA ASN A 404 15.21 35.33 -14.08
C ASN A 404 14.17 34.58 -13.21
N CYS A 405 14.24 33.24 -13.17
CA CYS A 405 13.33 32.42 -12.39
C CYS A 405 13.97 32.05 -11.04
N GLU A 406 13.19 32.19 -9.98
CA GLU A 406 13.53 31.66 -8.66
C GLU A 406 12.59 30.52 -8.31
N ARG A 407 13.10 29.51 -7.61
CA ARG A 407 12.31 28.33 -7.21
C ARG A 407 12.46 28.07 -5.73
N LYS A 408 11.35 27.80 -5.07
CA LYS A 408 11.36 27.25 -3.72
C LYS A 408 11.63 25.75 -3.77
N VAL A 409 12.59 25.30 -2.98
CA VAL A 409 12.92 23.89 -2.78
C VAL A 409 12.84 23.57 -1.29
N TYR A 410 12.07 22.54 -0.96
CA TYR A 410 11.83 22.10 0.42
C TYR A 410 12.71 20.90 0.73
N HIS A 411 13.58 21.05 1.72
CA HIS A 411 14.54 20.04 2.12
C HIS A 411 14.14 19.41 3.45
N TYR A 412 13.66 18.18 3.37
CA TYR A 412 13.22 17.33 4.45
C TYR A 412 14.37 16.43 4.91
N HIS A 413 14.95 16.73 6.06
CA HIS A 413 16.09 16.02 6.64
C HIS A 413 15.66 15.12 7.79
N PHE A 414 15.43 13.84 7.53
CA PHE A 414 15.08 12.86 8.55
C PHE A 414 16.29 12.49 9.42
N GLN A 415 16.18 12.69 10.73
CA GLN A 415 17.27 12.54 11.70
C GLN A 415 17.07 11.38 12.68
N ALA A 416 15.86 10.81 12.73
CA ALA A 416 15.49 9.72 13.63
C ALA A 416 15.83 8.31 13.09
N TRP A 417 16.42 8.18 11.89
CA TRP A 417 16.85 6.86 11.42
C TRP A 417 18.08 6.39 12.22
N PRO A 418 18.05 5.19 12.82
CA PRO A 418 19.18 4.69 13.59
C PRO A 418 20.41 4.35 12.73
N ASP A 419 21.60 4.43 13.31
CA ASP A 419 22.84 4.08 12.61
C ASP A 419 22.84 2.63 12.11
N HIS A 420 22.23 1.71 12.88
CA HIS A 420 22.03 0.31 12.52
C HIS A 420 20.55 -0.05 12.50
N GLY A 421 20.16 -0.87 11.52
CA GLY A 421 18.79 -1.36 11.40
C GLY A 421 17.81 -0.31 10.88
N VAL A 422 16.63 -0.29 11.50
CA VAL A 422 15.45 0.46 11.10
C VAL A 422 14.83 1.13 12.33
N PRO A 423 14.06 2.22 12.16
CA PRO A 423 13.28 2.80 13.27
C PRO A 423 12.43 1.73 13.98
N SER A 424 12.35 1.79 15.31
CA SER A 424 11.55 0.85 16.11
C SER A 424 10.05 1.07 15.92
N ASP A 425 9.65 2.31 15.73
CA ASP A 425 8.28 2.72 15.44
C ASP A 425 8.17 3.21 13.98
N PRO A 426 7.33 2.59 13.13
CA PRO A 426 7.10 3.07 11.77
C PRO A 426 6.36 4.41 11.71
N GLY A 427 5.62 4.80 12.75
CA GLY A 427 4.83 6.03 12.80
C GLY A 427 5.64 7.28 12.48
N CYS A 428 6.88 7.38 12.95
CA CYS A 428 7.76 8.50 12.66
C CYS A 428 8.09 8.66 11.16
N VAL A 429 8.26 7.54 10.43
CA VAL A 429 8.52 7.56 8.98
C VAL A 429 7.24 7.83 8.21
N LEU A 430 6.10 7.28 8.64
CA LEU A 430 4.80 7.50 8.02
C LEU A 430 4.36 8.97 8.12
N ASN A 431 4.53 9.60 9.29
CA ASN A 431 4.24 11.03 9.48
C ASN A 431 5.14 11.90 8.60
N PHE A 432 6.42 11.55 8.51
CA PHE A 432 7.37 12.24 7.65
C PHE A 432 7.02 12.11 6.16
N LEU A 433 6.66 10.91 5.70
CA LEU A 433 6.15 10.65 4.34
C LEU A 433 4.90 11.48 4.04
N HIS A 434 3.95 11.54 4.98
CA HIS A 434 2.73 12.33 4.83
C HIS A 434 3.04 13.80 4.56
N GLU A 435 3.96 14.41 5.33
CA GLU A 435 4.35 15.81 5.14
C GLU A 435 5.10 16.05 3.81
N VAL A 436 5.94 15.11 3.38
CA VAL A 436 6.62 15.15 2.07
C VAL A 436 5.59 15.13 0.93
N ASN A 437 4.64 14.20 0.98
CA ASN A 437 3.60 14.06 -0.05
C ASN A 437 2.68 15.27 -0.09
N LYS A 438 2.22 15.74 1.07
CA LYS A 438 1.40 16.94 1.19
C LYS A 438 2.10 18.13 0.55
N ARG A 439 3.41 18.30 0.79
CA ARG A 439 4.17 19.39 0.19
C ARG A 439 4.25 19.28 -1.33
N GLN A 440 4.55 18.10 -1.87
CA GLN A 440 4.58 17.87 -3.31
C GLN A 440 3.22 18.18 -3.96
N GLU A 441 2.13 17.70 -3.35
CA GLU A 441 0.75 17.94 -3.80
C GLU A 441 0.38 19.42 -3.77
N CYS A 442 0.71 20.15 -2.70
CA CYS A 442 0.48 21.60 -2.61
C CYS A 442 1.21 22.36 -3.73
N ILE A 443 2.47 22.03 -4.01
CA ILE A 443 3.24 22.71 -5.07
C ILE A 443 2.64 22.41 -6.45
N GLN A 444 2.16 21.18 -6.67
CA GLN A 444 1.45 20.83 -7.91
C GLN A 444 0.17 21.66 -8.11
N GLN A 445 -0.53 21.98 -7.03
CA GLN A 445 -1.71 22.87 -7.06
C GLN A 445 -1.33 24.35 -7.24
N GLU A 446 -0.22 24.80 -6.64
CA GLU A 446 0.27 26.17 -6.75
C GLU A 446 0.83 26.50 -8.16
N THR A 447 1.45 25.52 -8.84
CA THR A 447 2.06 25.71 -10.16
C THR A 447 1.53 24.71 -11.19
N PRO A 448 0.25 24.77 -11.61
CA PRO A 448 -0.36 23.77 -12.49
C PRO A 448 0.25 23.76 -13.91
N LEU A 449 0.73 24.91 -14.40
CA LEU A 449 1.37 25.03 -15.71
C LEU A 449 2.80 24.46 -15.74
N GLN A 450 3.43 24.28 -14.56
CA GLN A 450 4.76 23.72 -14.40
C GLN A 450 4.79 22.84 -13.15
N PRO A 451 4.18 21.64 -13.20
CA PRO A 451 4.09 20.77 -12.04
C PRO A 451 5.50 20.45 -11.50
N PRO A 452 5.62 20.22 -10.18
CA PRO A 452 6.90 19.86 -9.60
C PRO A 452 7.42 18.58 -10.26
N GLY A 453 8.72 18.54 -10.52
CA GLY A 453 9.36 17.35 -11.06
C GLY A 453 9.56 16.29 -9.97
N ALA A 454 10.58 15.45 -10.17
CA ALA A 454 10.78 14.28 -9.33
C ALA A 454 11.06 14.63 -7.85
N ILE A 455 10.58 13.80 -6.93
CA ILE A 455 10.99 13.86 -5.52
C ILE A 455 12.40 13.26 -5.42
N LEU A 456 13.37 14.06 -5.01
CA LEU A 456 14.75 13.59 -4.85
C LEU A 456 14.89 12.93 -3.48
N VAL A 457 15.28 11.67 -3.42
CA VAL A 457 15.50 10.93 -2.17
C VAL A 457 16.94 10.43 -2.10
N HIS A 458 17.64 10.72 -1.01
CA HIS A 458 19.01 10.26 -0.82
C HIS A 458 19.32 9.85 0.62
N CYS A 459 20.36 9.04 0.77
CA CYS A 459 20.95 8.67 2.05
C CYS A 459 22.47 8.76 1.95
N SER A 460 23.19 7.68 2.25
CA SER A 460 24.63 7.57 1.99
C SER A 460 24.91 6.97 0.61
N ALA A 461 24.54 5.70 0.38
CA ALA A 461 24.73 5.05 -0.93
C ALA A 461 23.55 5.28 -1.90
N GLY A 462 22.42 5.74 -1.39
CA GLY A 462 21.21 5.95 -2.19
C GLY A 462 20.48 4.66 -2.57
N ILE A 463 20.54 3.60 -1.74
CA ILE A 463 19.95 2.28 -2.04
C ILE A 463 19.14 1.68 -0.88
N GLY A 464 19.69 1.65 0.35
CA GLY A 464 19.03 1.06 1.52
C GLY A 464 17.86 1.88 2.03
N ARG A 465 18.13 2.89 2.88
CA ARG A 465 17.10 3.80 3.45
C ARG A 465 16.30 4.52 2.36
N THR A 466 16.98 4.95 1.30
CA THR A 466 16.36 5.55 0.10
C THR A 466 15.35 4.60 -0.54
N GLY A 467 15.72 3.33 -0.78
CA GLY A 467 14.82 2.35 -1.37
C GLY A 467 13.66 2.00 -0.45
N THR A 468 13.91 1.86 0.85
CA THR A 468 12.85 1.62 1.84
C THR A 468 11.83 2.77 1.86
N PHE A 469 12.29 4.02 1.85
CA PHE A 469 11.41 5.19 1.83
C PHE A 469 10.55 5.23 0.55
N ILE A 470 11.17 5.08 -0.63
CA ILE A 470 10.46 5.11 -1.92
C ILE A 470 9.45 3.97 -2.03
N VAL A 471 9.81 2.74 -1.64
CA VAL A 471 8.92 1.58 -1.73
C VAL A 471 7.71 1.74 -0.80
N ILE A 472 7.90 2.23 0.43
CA ILE A 472 6.77 2.52 1.32
C ILE A 472 5.86 3.53 0.64
N ASP A 473 6.40 4.66 0.15
CA ASP A 473 5.61 5.71 -0.50
C ASP A 473 4.77 5.18 -1.68
N MET A 474 5.39 4.39 -2.56
CA MET A 474 4.72 3.77 -3.71
C MET A 474 3.58 2.84 -3.31
N ILE A 475 3.70 2.12 -2.20
CA ILE A 475 2.64 1.23 -1.71
C ILE A 475 1.53 2.04 -1.04
N LEU A 476 1.86 3.08 -0.28
CA LEU A 476 0.87 3.97 0.31
C LEU A 476 0.04 4.68 -0.78
N ASP A 477 0.65 5.05 -1.90
CA ASP A 477 -0.06 5.61 -3.05
C ASP A 477 -1.04 4.62 -3.68
N GLN A 478 -0.68 3.32 -3.76
CA GLN A 478 -1.62 2.27 -4.20
C GLN A 478 -2.83 2.19 -3.27
N LEU A 479 -2.59 2.20 -1.95
CA LEU A 479 -3.65 2.17 -0.94
C LEU A 479 -4.52 3.43 -1.01
N LYS A 480 -3.92 4.61 -1.21
CA LYS A 480 -4.63 5.88 -1.36
C LYS A 480 -5.54 5.90 -2.58
N LYS A 481 -5.08 5.37 -3.72
CA LYS A 481 -5.86 5.32 -4.98
C LYS A 481 -6.94 4.24 -4.96
N ASN A 482 -6.59 3.04 -4.50
CA ASN A 482 -7.42 1.85 -4.70
C ASN A 482 -8.17 1.39 -3.44
N GLY A 483 -7.94 2.03 -2.29
CA GLY A 483 -8.55 1.66 -1.01
C GLY A 483 -7.89 0.45 -0.34
N LEU A 484 -8.43 0.05 0.82
CA LEU A 484 -7.85 -1.02 1.67
C LEU A 484 -8.16 -2.45 1.18
N ASP A 485 -9.11 -2.62 0.27
CA ASP A 485 -9.42 -3.93 -0.32
C ASP A 485 -8.57 -4.23 -1.56
N CYS A 486 -7.59 -3.39 -1.93
CA CYS A 486 -6.73 -3.65 -3.09
C CYS A 486 -5.68 -4.73 -2.84
N GLU A 487 -5.11 -5.28 -3.92
CA GLU A 487 -3.96 -6.18 -3.84
C GLU A 487 -2.66 -5.39 -3.78
N ILE A 488 -1.75 -5.81 -2.89
CA ILE A 488 -0.39 -5.28 -2.79
C ILE A 488 0.62 -6.43 -2.87
N ASP A 489 1.78 -6.14 -3.46
CA ASP A 489 2.91 -7.07 -3.53
C ASP A 489 4.20 -6.33 -3.21
N ILE A 490 4.62 -6.41 -1.94
CA ILE A 490 5.80 -5.71 -1.43
C ILE A 490 7.07 -6.24 -2.11
N GLN A 491 7.19 -7.56 -2.26
CA GLN A 491 8.33 -8.19 -2.91
C GLN A 491 8.47 -7.68 -4.35
N ARG A 492 7.39 -7.71 -5.11
CA ARG A 492 7.41 -7.28 -6.51
C ARG A 492 7.64 -5.78 -6.68
N THR A 493 7.07 -4.96 -5.79
CA THR A 493 7.33 -3.51 -5.81
C THR A 493 8.83 -3.23 -5.60
N ILE A 494 9.49 -3.97 -4.69
CA ILE A 494 10.94 -3.87 -4.49
C ILE A 494 11.69 -4.35 -5.74
N GLN A 495 11.30 -5.46 -6.35
CA GLN A 495 11.92 -5.96 -7.59
C GLN A 495 11.83 -4.93 -8.72
N MET A 496 10.66 -4.29 -8.91
CA MET A 496 10.45 -3.22 -9.88
C MET A 496 11.40 -2.04 -9.62
N VAL A 497 11.54 -1.61 -8.37
CA VAL A 497 12.46 -0.51 -8.02
C VAL A 497 13.93 -0.94 -8.20
N ARG A 498 14.26 -2.19 -7.89
CA ARG A 498 15.60 -2.79 -8.12
C ARG A 498 15.97 -2.89 -9.59
N SER A 499 15.01 -2.99 -10.50
CA SER A 499 15.26 -2.95 -11.96
C SER A 499 15.74 -1.58 -12.45
N GLN A 500 15.54 -0.52 -11.64
CA GLN A 500 15.87 0.86 -12.00
C GLN A 500 17.10 1.39 -11.27
N ARG A 501 17.44 0.82 -10.10
CA ARG A 501 18.70 1.07 -9.40
C ARG A 501 19.07 -0.17 -8.57
N SER A 502 20.32 -0.60 -8.66
CA SER A 502 20.77 -1.82 -7.99
C SER A 502 20.62 -1.76 -6.47
N GLY A 503 20.19 -2.86 -5.86
CA GLY A 503 20.26 -3.06 -4.40
C GLY A 503 19.30 -2.20 -3.58
N MET A 504 18.22 -1.68 -4.18
CA MET A 504 17.19 -0.95 -3.46
C MET A 504 16.56 -1.84 -2.38
N VAL A 505 16.50 -1.34 -1.14
CA VAL A 505 16.23 -2.13 0.08
C VAL A 505 17.32 -3.20 0.32
N GLN A 506 18.21 -2.96 1.28
CA GLN A 506 19.49 -3.68 1.41
C GLN A 506 19.47 -4.84 2.41
N THR A 507 18.57 -4.84 3.39
CA THR A 507 18.58 -5.82 4.48
C THR A 507 17.21 -6.39 4.75
N GLU A 508 17.15 -7.59 5.31
CA GLU A 508 15.91 -8.20 5.80
C GLU A 508 15.18 -7.27 6.80
N ALA A 509 15.91 -6.60 7.68
CA ALA A 509 15.33 -5.64 8.63
C ALA A 509 14.59 -4.50 7.91
N GLN A 510 15.13 -4.00 6.80
CA GLN A 510 14.45 -3.00 5.95
C GLN A 510 13.26 -3.59 5.22
N TYR A 511 13.38 -4.81 4.70
CA TYR A 511 12.27 -5.53 4.05
C TYR A 511 11.09 -5.71 5.03
N LYS A 512 11.36 -6.23 6.23
CA LYS A 512 10.39 -6.35 7.32
C LYS A 512 9.81 -4.99 7.71
N PHE A 513 10.62 -3.94 7.76
CA PHE A 513 10.15 -2.60 8.08
C PHE A 513 9.15 -2.03 7.06
N VAL A 514 9.30 -2.35 5.77
CA VAL A 514 8.28 -2.00 4.75
C VAL A 514 6.93 -2.62 5.11
N TYR A 515 6.90 -3.91 5.44
CA TYR A 515 5.69 -4.59 5.88
C TYR A 515 5.07 -3.95 7.12
N LEU A 516 5.88 -3.66 8.14
CA LEU A 516 5.41 -3.04 9.39
C LEU A 516 4.87 -1.62 9.16
N ALA A 517 5.51 -0.84 8.29
CA ALA A 517 5.04 0.50 7.94
C ALA A 517 3.70 0.46 7.19
N VAL A 518 3.56 -0.46 6.22
CA VAL A 518 2.31 -0.66 5.49
C VAL A 518 1.20 -1.15 6.42
N GLN A 519 1.50 -2.10 7.31
CA GLN A 519 0.57 -2.57 8.33
C GLN A 519 0.08 -1.43 9.22
N HIS A 520 0.99 -0.65 9.81
CA HIS A 520 0.64 0.46 10.70
C HIS A 520 -0.20 1.52 9.98
N HIS A 521 0.09 1.80 8.71
CA HIS A 521 -0.70 2.72 7.90
C HIS A 521 -2.15 2.22 7.71
N ILE A 522 -2.31 0.93 7.37
CA ILE A 522 -3.61 0.30 7.19
C ILE A 522 -4.41 0.29 8.51
N GLU A 523 -3.76 -0.02 9.63
CA GLU A 523 -4.37 0.05 10.97
C GLU A 523 -4.86 1.48 11.28
N THR A 524 -4.02 2.50 11.01
CA THR A 524 -4.37 3.91 11.22
C THR A 524 -5.57 4.35 10.37
N ILE A 525 -5.61 3.97 9.08
CA ILE A 525 -6.77 4.27 8.21
C ILE A 525 -8.01 3.56 8.72
N THR A 526 -7.90 2.27 9.06
CA THR A 526 -9.02 1.47 9.55
C THR A 526 -9.64 2.08 10.81
N GLU A 527 -8.82 2.54 11.75
CA GLU A 527 -9.28 3.21 12.96
C GLU A 527 -9.97 4.55 12.66
N ARG A 528 -9.43 5.35 11.75
CA ARG A 528 -10.06 6.60 11.31
C ARG A 528 -11.43 6.35 10.69
N MET A 529 -11.54 5.37 9.78
CA MET A 529 -12.82 5.00 9.16
C MET A 529 -13.86 4.55 10.21
N LYS A 530 -13.45 3.77 11.21
CA LYS A 530 -14.33 3.36 12.32
C LYS A 530 -14.78 4.55 13.17
N ALA A 531 -13.89 5.51 13.43
CA ALA A 531 -14.22 6.72 14.19
C ALA A 531 -15.21 7.61 13.43
N ASP A 532 -15.01 7.79 12.12
CA ASP A 532 -15.90 8.57 11.26
C ASP A 532 -17.30 7.94 11.16
N GLN A 533 -17.37 6.61 11.06
CA GLN A 533 -18.64 5.88 11.05
C GLN A 533 -19.41 6.02 12.38
N LYS A 534 -18.71 5.93 13.51
CA LYS A 534 -19.30 6.18 14.84
C LYS A 534 -19.80 7.62 14.95
N SER A 535 -19.01 8.60 14.50
CA SER A 535 -19.41 10.01 14.51
C SER A 535 -20.65 10.27 13.66
N MET A 536 -20.76 9.67 12.47
CA MET A 536 -21.95 9.75 11.63
C MET A 536 -23.19 9.11 12.26
N GLN A 537 -23.04 7.98 12.95
CA GLN A 537 -24.15 7.33 13.67
C GLN A 537 -24.67 8.19 14.82
N LEU A 538 -23.75 8.73 15.65
CA LEU A 538 -24.09 9.66 16.72
C LEU A 538 -24.75 10.95 16.18
N GLY A 539 -24.26 11.50 15.07
CA GLY A 539 -24.87 12.68 14.43
C GLY A 539 -26.30 12.45 13.93
N ARG A 540 -26.62 11.24 13.46
CA ARG A 540 -27.98 10.84 13.04
C ARG A 540 -28.92 10.66 14.24
N GLU A 541 -28.42 10.25 15.39
CA GLU A 541 -29.23 10.13 16.62
C GLU A 541 -29.68 11.50 17.14
N TYR A 542 -28.88 12.55 17.01
CA TYR A 542 -29.28 13.92 17.39
C TYR A 542 -30.33 14.55 16.47
N THR A 543 -30.44 14.12 15.20
CA THR A 543 -31.47 14.61 14.27
C THR A 543 -32.83 13.94 14.45
N ASN A 544 -32.93 12.89 15.27
CA ASN A 544 -34.17 12.15 15.53
C ASN A 544 -34.94 12.64 16.76
N ILE A 545 -34.50 13.73 17.42
CA ILE A 545 -35.29 14.39 18.46
C ILE A 545 -36.46 15.12 17.78
N ARG A 546 -37.60 14.44 17.70
CA ARG A 546 -38.89 15.12 17.51
C ARG A 546 -39.06 16.06 18.71
N TYR A 547 -39.07 17.36 18.46
CA TYR A 547 -39.58 18.32 19.44
C TYR A 547 -41.07 18.01 19.64
N SER A 548 -41.39 17.21 20.65
CA SER A 548 -42.74 17.17 21.21
C SER A 548 -42.96 18.50 21.93
N SER A 549 -43.55 19.45 21.22
CA SER A 549 -44.17 20.61 21.83
C SER A 549 -45.43 20.15 22.55
N ASP A 550 -45.34 19.84 23.84
CA ASP A 550 -46.48 19.77 24.76
C ASP A 550 -45.98 19.93 26.21
N ILE A 551 -45.85 21.18 26.66
CA ILE A 551 -45.90 21.52 28.09
C ILE A 551 -47.37 21.83 28.39
N GLY A 552 -48.11 20.77 28.75
CA GLY A 552 -49.42 20.90 29.37
C GLY A 552 -49.26 21.03 30.88
N ASN A 553 -49.59 22.22 31.40
CA ASN A 553 -49.82 22.50 32.81
C ASN A 553 -50.72 21.44 33.46
N SER A 554 -50.28 20.90 34.58
CA SER A 554 -51.09 20.10 35.48
C SER A 554 -51.97 20.99 36.37
N CYS A 555 -53.30 20.94 36.19
CA CYS A 555 -54.24 21.11 37.29
C CYS A 555 -55.52 20.27 37.13
N MET A 556 -55.70 19.36 38.09
CA MET A 556 -56.95 18.90 38.72
C MET A 556 -58.02 18.11 37.90
N SER A 557 -58.02 16.79 38.13
CA SER A 557 -59.14 15.98 38.71
C SER A 557 -60.44 15.77 37.87
N PRO A 558 -61.29 14.75 38.17
CA PRO A 558 -61.49 13.63 37.24
C PRO A 558 -62.97 13.37 36.89
N THR A 559 -63.25 12.79 35.70
CA THR A 559 -64.49 12.01 35.50
C THR A 559 -64.42 11.09 34.28
N ALA A 560 -64.62 9.81 34.61
CA ALA A 560 -65.27 8.71 33.90
C ALA A 560 -65.66 8.79 32.40
N THR A 561 -65.57 7.58 31.81
CA THR A 561 -66.45 6.93 30.81
C THR A 561 -66.25 7.16 29.31
N SER A 562 -65.82 6.05 28.68
CA SER A 562 -66.35 5.40 27.46
C SER A 562 -66.36 6.12 26.10
N GLY A 563 -65.77 5.43 25.11
CA GLY A 563 -66.52 5.06 23.90
C GLY A 563 -66.09 5.66 22.56
N PHE A 564 -65.63 4.76 21.67
CA PHE A 564 -65.94 4.65 20.23
C PHE A 564 -65.67 5.79 19.22
N GLY A 565 -65.17 5.36 18.05
CA GLY A 565 -65.51 5.91 16.72
C GLY A 565 -64.38 6.70 16.04
N SER A 566 -63.57 6.06 15.19
CA SER A 566 -63.73 5.94 13.72
C SER A 566 -63.57 7.22 12.87
N MET A 567 -62.43 7.23 12.17
CA MET A 567 -62.18 7.44 10.74
C MET A 567 -62.62 8.71 9.98
N SER A 568 -61.68 9.08 9.07
CA SER A 568 -61.83 9.73 7.75
C SER A 568 -61.96 11.28 7.77
N SER A 569 -61.38 12.07 6.86
CA SER A 569 -61.03 11.86 5.45
C SER A 569 -60.10 12.97 4.90
N MET A 570 -59.28 12.56 3.92
CA MET A 570 -58.84 13.19 2.65
C MET A 570 -58.60 14.71 2.44
N SER A 571 -57.47 14.93 1.73
CA SER A 571 -57.30 15.66 0.45
C SER A 571 -56.78 17.11 0.40
N SER A 572 -55.54 17.20 -0.10
CA SER A 572 -54.98 18.05 -1.19
C SER A 572 -55.28 19.56 -1.27
N ARG A 573 -54.21 20.37 -1.37
CA ARG A 573 -53.83 21.10 -2.60
C ARG A 573 -52.54 21.92 -2.45
N SER A 574 -51.94 22.16 -3.60
CA SER A 574 -50.62 22.71 -3.96
C SER A 574 -50.45 24.22 -3.72
N ASN A 575 -49.19 24.69 -3.63
CA ASN A 575 -48.75 25.90 -4.33
C ASN A 575 -47.20 26.05 -4.37
N SER A 576 -46.71 26.48 -5.53
CA SER A 576 -45.35 26.91 -5.89
C SER A 576 -45.09 28.37 -5.52
N ILE A 577 -43.81 28.81 -5.44
CA ILE A 577 -43.24 30.05 -6.06
C ILE A 577 -41.73 30.22 -5.71
N HIS A 578 -41.02 30.89 -6.62
CA HIS A 578 -39.58 31.08 -6.88
C HIS A 578 -38.82 32.21 -6.12
N PHE A 579 -37.48 32.23 -6.35
CA PHE A 579 -36.50 33.35 -6.53
C PHE A 579 -35.57 33.73 -5.34
N PRO A 580 -34.44 34.47 -5.52
CA PRO A 580 -33.18 34.16 -6.23
C PRO A 580 -31.87 34.51 -5.43
N ALA A 581 -30.71 34.41 -6.10
CA ALA A 581 -29.36 34.74 -5.62
C ALA A 581 -28.91 36.19 -5.91
N SER A 582 -28.01 36.76 -5.06
CA SER A 582 -26.85 37.62 -5.44
C SER A 582 -26.14 38.26 -4.22
N CYS A 583 -24.79 38.31 -4.25
CA CYS A 583 -23.88 38.98 -3.30
C CYS A 583 -23.90 40.53 -3.41
N PRO A 584 -23.35 41.31 -2.44
CA PRO A 584 -21.94 41.77 -2.53
C PRO A 584 -21.20 42.05 -1.19
N SER A 585 -19.87 42.23 -1.25
CA SER A 585 -18.99 42.93 -0.27
C SER A 585 -18.45 44.24 -0.93
N PRO A 586 -17.56 45.11 -0.35
CA PRO A 586 -16.96 45.23 1.01
C PRO A 586 -16.90 46.69 1.58
N ILE A 587 -16.66 46.91 2.89
CA ILE A 587 -16.12 48.18 3.46
C ILE A 587 -15.21 47.89 4.67
N VAL A 588 -14.12 48.67 4.82
CA VAL A 588 -12.97 48.48 5.74
C VAL A 588 -12.84 49.65 6.77
N ARG A 589 -12.42 49.30 8.01
CA ARG A 589 -11.78 50.06 9.13
C ARG A 589 -12.67 50.67 10.24
N PRO A 590 -12.16 50.91 11.48
CA PRO A 590 -10.91 50.47 12.16
C PRO A 590 -11.12 49.82 13.57
N ASP A 591 -10.05 49.23 14.11
CA ASP A 591 -9.94 48.64 15.46
C ASP A 591 -10.19 49.60 16.64
N PRO A 592 -10.74 49.07 17.76
CA PRO A 592 -10.35 49.53 19.09
C PRO A 592 -9.79 48.40 19.97
N LYS A 593 -8.72 48.77 20.69
CA LYS A 593 -7.99 48.00 21.71
C LYS A 593 -8.91 47.24 22.68
N LYS A 594 -8.65 45.95 22.92
CA LYS A 594 -9.24 45.15 24.01
C LYS A 594 -8.31 45.05 25.23
N PRO A 595 -8.82 45.17 26.47
CA PRO A 595 -8.08 44.91 27.69
C PRO A 595 -8.02 43.40 28.03
N SER A 596 -6.97 43.01 28.74
CA SER A 596 -6.68 41.67 29.26
C SER A 596 -7.72 41.16 30.26
N ARG A 597 -8.16 39.89 30.11
CA ARG A 597 -9.05 39.18 31.04
C ARG A 597 -8.29 38.02 31.71
N PRO A 598 -8.47 37.75 33.01
CA PRO A 598 -7.65 36.79 33.76
C PRO A 598 -8.06 35.33 33.53
N GLU A 599 -7.08 34.43 33.62
CA GLU A 599 -7.18 32.97 33.51
C GLU A 599 -7.98 32.36 34.66
N ILE A 600 -8.88 31.42 34.32
CA ILE A 600 -9.58 30.54 35.26
C ILE A 600 -8.92 29.15 35.15
N PRO A 601 -8.41 28.54 36.23
CA PRO A 601 -7.75 27.23 36.15
C PRO A 601 -8.77 26.08 36.11
N LEU A 602 -8.57 25.13 35.20
CA LEU A 602 -9.27 23.84 35.17
C LEU A 602 -8.68 22.86 36.22
N PRO A 603 -9.49 21.95 36.80
CA PRO A 603 -9.10 21.12 37.92
C PRO A 603 -8.23 19.91 37.53
N ARG A 604 -7.34 19.51 38.45
CA ARG A 604 -6.36 18.42 38.35
C ARG A 604 -7.04 17.05 38.63
N PRO A 605 -6.63 15.93 38.00
CA PRO A 605 -7.16 14.60 38.33
C PRO A 605 -6.55 14.05 39.64
N PRO A 606 -7.23 13.11 40.32
CA PRO A 606 -6.81 12.58 41.63
C PRO A 606 -5.65 11.59 41.53
N ASP A 607 -4.72 11.70 42.49
CA ASP A 607 -3.65 10.74 42.75
C ASP A 607 -4.21 9.50 43.45
N ASP A 608 -4.19 8.35 42.78
CA ASP A 608 -3.99 7.02 43.40
C ASP A 608 -4.01 5.93 42.32
N LEU A 609 -2.83 5.42 41.94
CA LEU A 609 -2.71 4.07 41.38
C LEU A 609 -1.44 3.39 41.91
N VAL A 610 -1.72 2.27 42.58
CA VAL A 610 -0.84 1.30 43.21
C VAL A 610 0.15 0.67 42.20
N LYS A 611 1.43 0.64 42.57
CA LYS A 611 2.50 -0.12 41.89
C LYS A 611 2.43 -1.61 42.26
N PRO A 612 2.53 -2.55 41.30
CA PRO A 612 2.98 -3.90 41.59
C PRO A 612 4.43 -4.10 41.14
N THR A 613 5.28 -4.17 42.17
CA THR A 613 6.54 -4.90 42.34
C THR A 613 7.06 -5.79 41.20
N LEU A 614 8.32 -5.51 40.86
CA LEU A 614 9.33 -6.40 40.28
C LEU A 614 9.44 -7.72 41.07
N TYR A 615 9.51 -8.84 40.35
CA TYR A 615 10.06 -10.10 40.86
C TYR A 615 11.43 -10.34 40.21
N GLU A 616 12.48 -9.98 40.94
CA GLU A 616 13.81 -10.60 40.84
C GLU A 616 13.81 -11.81 41.79
N ASN A 617 14.16 -12.99 41.28
CA ASN A 617 14.60 -14.11 42.11
C ASN A 617 15.78 -14.78 41.41
N ILE A 618 16.98 -14.47 41.91
CA ILE A 618 18.22 -15.22 41.72
C ILE A 618 18.40 -16.07 42.98
N PRO A 619 18.76 -17.36 42.86
CA PRO A 619 19.71 -17.98 43.77
C PRO A 619 21.04 -18.15 43.03
N GLY A 620 22.09 -17.55 43.58
CA GLY A 620 23.45 -17.77 43.12
C GLY A 620 23.89 -19.19 43.43
N ASN A 621 24.58 -19.82 42.48
CA ASN A 621 25.65 -20.74 42.82
C ASN A 621 26.77 -20.67 41.77
N SER A 622 27.97 -20.46 42.31
CA SER A 622 29.24 -20.31 41.62
C SER A 622 29.72 -21.61 40.97
N SER A 623 30.11 -21.55 39.70
CA SER A 623 31.29 -22.30 39.22
C SER A 623 31.83 -21.68 37.92
N SER A 624 33.07 -21.24 37.99
CA SER A 624 33.88 -20.69 36.91
C SER A 624 34.36 -21.80 35.98
N LEU A 625 33.93 -21.76 34.71
CA LEU A 625 34.61 -22.47 33.62
C LEU A 625 34.91 -21.45 32.52
N MET A 626 36.21 -21.19 32.35
CA MET A 626 36.77 -20.31 31.34
C MET A 626 36.61 -20.95 29.96
N CYS A 627 36.06 -20.20 29.00
CA CYS A 627 36.18 -20.52 27.57
C CYS A 627 37.39 -19.77 26.99
N PRO A 628 38.31 -20.45 26.27
CA PRO A 628 39.54 -19.84 25.78
C PRO A 628 39.30 -18.93 24.58
N ALA A 629 40.12 -17.89 24.48
CA ALA A 629 40.11 -16.91 23.39
C ALA A 629 40.47 -17.57 22.02
N PRO A 630 39.89 -17.10 20.91
CA PRO A 630 40.16 -17.64 19.58
C PRO A 630 41.59 -17.30 19.10
N PRO A 631 42.22 -18.18 18.28
CA PRO A 631 43.59 -17.99 17.81
C PRO A 631 43.71 -16.86 16.77
N PRO A 632 44.87 -16.19 16.68
CA PRO A 632 45.11 -15.13 15.70
C PRO A 632 45.30 -15.70 14.28
N PRO A 633 44.99 -14.92 13.23
CA PRO A 633 45.07 -15.35 11.84
C PRO A 633 46.54 -15.55 11.36
N PRO A 634 46.77 -16.44 10.38
CA PRO A 634 48.12 -16.82 9.96
C PRO A 634 48.87 -15.68 9.23
N ARG A 635 50.15 -15.53 9.58
CA ARG A 635 51.11 -14.64 8.90
C ARG A 635 51.28 -15.07 7.44
N LYS A 636 51.18 -14.12 6.52
CA LYS A 636 51.65 -14.29 5.14
C LYS A 636 53.16 -14.56 5.16
N GLN A 637 53.57 -15.70 4.62
CA GLN A 637 54.94 -15.88 4.15
C GLN A 637 55.14 -15.07 2.86
N THR A 638 56.35 -14.56 2.75
CA THR A 638 56.93 -13.63 1.77
C THR A 638 56.57 -13.86 0.32
#